data_AF-W7KKT9-F1
#
_entry.id   AF-W7KKT9-F1
#
_cell.length_a   1.000
_cell.length_b   1.000
_cell.length_c   1.000
_cell.angle_alpha   90.00
_cell.angle_beta   90.00
_cell.angle_gamma   90.00
#
_symmetry.space_group_name_H-M   'P 1'
#
loop_
_entity.id
_entity.type
_entity.pdbx_description
1 polymer ?
#
loop_
_entity_poly.entity_id
_entity_poly.type
_entity_poly.pdbx_seq_one_letter_code
_entity_poly.pdbx_strand_id
1 'polypeptide(L)'
;MKFLELFKDAKKGFYRYFFFLQGKESLNMAMEVLDEYLGFNESATVAYAFHPWVEGSKERLKEFKKLYGELVDIDYSSSEKYLGSTFDVAVLDAVDDFRPNYVARLSDMARGGGIVLLYSDDIRANKLYKSSLTRSGVAKDLFEERFIRLAKTRRGVVYVDDNEERVNSFSSAETSLPKKRGGFNVPKRLYELCLTDDQAKVLEEFDFVEEDGKRVFSVVAPRGRGKSFSVGLALSWFMVKKQDEGTSIVLTSPSYYSSSEVINAVLRGAKAFNVKVKLNESREGKIMSLRIGNSRIRWLAPDLAKDEDGDLIVIDEAAALGIENLDLIMRRWEKVVLVTTVHGYEGSGKSFLKYVNNLKVPSQMVKLSFPIRFAKGDPVEKLMYDAFLLDAEPEDMNVSDGVREITQEEMFSNEELLRQVYSILVSAHYRNSPDDLMVLGDLAFQRVFVELPGIAVGQVVEEGGLDEEEITAIIHSEGNEGNLIPHRIIKYMRAANFGKLKGWRVMRIAVVPSLQGQGHGSALLRKIEEEGARAGIDWIGSSFVAEVKVLGFWLKNGYTPVYLASRKNEGLGGYSVIVMKGISKEGKRLESSLSILLKEKILRTSHQVYFNVNPLALIKILMATPSLGIGDLAEIHRAKILAYLNGEIAFNTASESIHLLAEKYFYEKPINVDEVSLASLFSRSFQGKSWYHAGIYLGLKPREVEEKAKEAISKILSYYYPETEDKVNL
;
A
#
# COMPACT_ATOMS: atom_id res chain seq x y z
N MET A 1 34.02 25.39 -0.86
CA MET A 1 33.64 26.43 -1.86
C MET A 1 32.64 27.35 -1.17
N LYS A 2 32.77 28.69 -1.21
CA LYS A 2 31.81 29.55 -0.49
C LYS A 2 30.42 29.50 -1.14
N PHE A 3 29.44 28.83 -0.52
CA PHE A 3 28.08 28.62 -1.02
C PHE A 3 27.11 29.77 -0.69
N LEU A 4 27.60 30.85 -0.05
CA LEU A 4 26.79 31.95 0.46
C LEU A 4 25.83 32.57 -0.58
N GLU A 5 26.27 32.79 -1.81
CA GLU A 5 25.40 33.36 -2.86
C GLU A 5 24.29 32.39 -3.28
N LEU A 6 24.55 31.08 -3.27
CA LEU A 6 23.52 30.06 -3.50
C LEU A 6 22.47 30.10 -2.40
N PHE A 7 22.89 30.18 -1.14
CA PHE A 7 21.97 30.25 0.01
C PHE A 7 21.10 31.52 -0.01
N LYS A 8 21.69 32.66 -0.39
CA LYS A 8 20.94 33.92 -0.56
C LYS A 8 19.88 33.81 -1.64
N ASP A 9 20.22 33.26 -2.81
CA ASP A 9 19.23 33.13 -3.90
C ASP A 9 18.15 32.09 -3.58
N ALA A 10 18.53 30.97 -2.94
CA ALA A 10 17.59 29.96 -2.43
C ALA A 10 16.58 30.56 -1.45
N LYS A 11 17.04 31.38 -0.50
CA LYS A 11 16.16 32.07 0.46
C LYS A 11 15.24 33.08 -0.22
N LYS A 12 15.72 33.79 -1.25
CA LYS A 12 14.94 34.74 -2.04
C LYS A 12 13.84 34.05 -2.87
N GLY A 13 14.17 32.96 -3.54
CA GLY A 13 13.22 32.19 -4.36
C GLY A 13 12.41 31.17 -3.57
N PHE A 14 12.71 30.98 -2.28
CA PHE A 14 12.11 29.98 -1.42
C PHE A 14 12.18 28.56 -2.00
N TYR A 15 13.34 28.20 -2.56
CA TYR A 15 13.66 26.87 -3.08
C TYR A 15 14.85 26.25 -2.33
N ARG A 16 15.07 24.95 -2.53
CA ARG A 16 16.09 24.16 -1.83
C ARG A 16 17.28 23.86 -2.72
N TYR A 17 18.45 23.64 -2.13
CA TYR A 17 19.57 22.95 -2.78
C TYR A 17 19.71 21.52 -2.27
N PHE A 18 20.10 20.60 -3.15
CA PHE A 18 20.46 19.23 -2.80
C PHE A 18 21.98 19.07 -2.87
N PHE A 19 22.63 18.82 -1.75
CA PHE A 19 24.04 18.48 -1.67
C PHE A 19 24.17 16.96 -1.62
N PHE A 20 24.81 16.39 -2.64
CA PHE A 20 25.18 14.97 -2.67
C PHE A 20 26.69 14.86 -2.56
N LEU A 21 27.15 14.43 -1.39
CA LEU A 21 28.56 14.33 -1.04
C LEU A 21 28.94 12.86 -0.96
N GLN A 22 29.83 12.41 -1.83
CA GLN A 22 30.31 11.04 -1.89
C GLN A 22 31.83 10.99 -1.70
N GLY A 23 32.37 9.85 -1.30
CA GLY A 23 33.79 9.64 -1.12
C GLY A 23 34.22 9.54 0.35
N LYS A 24 35.51 9.31 0.56
CA LYS A 24 36.06 8.98 1.89
C LYS A 24 35.91 10.13 2.90
N GLU A 25 35.99 11.36 2.41
CA GLU A 25 35.89 12.58 3.22
C GLU A 25 34.46 13.16 3.25
N SER A 26 33.45 12.41 2.79
CA SER A 26 32.07 12.90 2.67
C SER A 26 31.47 13.40 3.98
N LEU A 27 31.85 12.80 5.11
CA LEU A 27 31.46 13.24 6.46
C LEU A 27 32.00 14.64 6.79
N ASN A 28 33.29 14.88 6.52
CA ASN A 28 33.93 16.17 6.75
C ASN A 28 33.34 17.24 5.83
N MET A 29 33.16 16.91 4.54
CA MET A 29 32.48 17.82 3.60
C MET A 29 31.05 18.16 4.04
N ALA A 30 30.32 17.19 4.61
CA ALA A 30 28.98 17.42 5.14
C ALA A 30 28.97 18.45 6.27
N MET A 31 29.95 18.36 7.17
CA MET A 31 30.14 19.34 8.25
C MET A 31 30.52 20.71 7.71
N GLU A 32 31.44 20.79 6.73
CA GLU A 32 31.81 22.07 6.11
C GLU A 32 30.63 22.78 5.44
N VAL A 33 29.79 22.05 4.70
CA VAL A 33 28.57 22.61 4.09
C VAL A 33 27.60 23.10 5.16
N LEU A 34 27.45 22.35 6.26
CA LEU A 34 26.59 22.72 7.37
C LEU A 34 27.12 23.97 8.11
N ASP A 35 28.43 24.06 8.35
CA ASP A 35 29.09 25.25 8.92
C ASP A 35 28.79 26.50 8.09
N GLU A 36 28.94 26.40 6.77
CA GLU A 36 28.66 27.53 5.88
C GLU A 36 27.18 27.94 5.91
N TYR A 37 26.26 26.97 5.97
CA TYR A 37 24.83 27.25 6.04
C TYR A 37 24.42 27.85 7.39
N LEU A 38 24.93 27.34 8.51
CA LEU A 38 24.67 27.88 9.84
C LEU A 38 25.30 29.25 10.04
N GLY A 39 26.45 29.53 9.43
CA GLY A 39 27.03 30.87 9.37
C GLY A 39 26.16 31.87 8.59
N PHE A 40 25.31 31.39 7.68
CA PHE A 40 24.29 32.21 6.99
C PHE A 40 22.96 32.30 7.76
N ASN A 41 22.58 31.25 8.50
CA ASN A 41 21.35 31.17 9.29
C ASN A 41 21.59 30.47 10.63
N GLU A 42 22.02 31.22 11.63
CA GLU A 42 22.36 30.71 12.97
C GLU A 42 21.15 30.08 13.70
N SER A 43 19.92 30.49 13.34
CA SER A 43 18.67 29.98 13.93
C SER A 43 18.08 28.77 13.21
N ALA A 44 18.82 28.20 12.24
CA ALA A 44 18.33 27.10 11.43
C ALA A 44 18.02 25.86 12.27
N THR A 45 16.86 25.28 12.03
CA THR A 45 16.48 23.97 12.56
C THR A 45 17.07 22.86 11.70
N VAL A 46 17.78 21.93 12.32
CA VAL A 46 18.50 20.85 11.62
C VAL A 46 17.95 19.49 12.06
N ALA A 47 17.58 18.68 11.08
CA ALA A 47 17.25 17.27 11.27
C ALA A 47 18.40 16.39 10.76
N TYR A 48 18.75 15.36 11.54
CA TYR A 48 19.76 14.38 11.18
C TYR A 48 19.14 12.99 11.16
N ALA A 49 19.05 12.38 9.98
CA ALA A 49 18.42 11.08 9.77
C ALA A 49 19.47 9.96 9.62
N PHE A 50 19.30 8.86 10.38
CA PHE A 50 20.26 7.75 10.46
C PHE A 50 19.63 6.46 11.01
N HIS A 51 20.39 5.36 11.04
CA HIS A 51 19.98 4.08 11.64
C HIS A 51 20.62 3.86 13.02
N PRO A 52 19.95 4.15 14.16
CA PRO A 52 20.57 4.16 15.48
C PRO A 52 21.07 2.82 16.01
N TRP A 53 20.72 1.70 15.38
CA TRP A 53 21.17 0.36 15.76
C TRP A 53 22.38 -0.12 14.96
N VAL A 54 22.81 0.61 13.93
CA VAL A 54 24.01 0.25 13.15
C VAL A 54 25.25 0.77 13.86
N GLU A 55 26.29 -0.07 13.91
CA GLU A 55 27.58 0.27 14.50
C GLU A 55 28.22 1.48 13.78
N GLY A 56 28.77 2.43 14.53
CA GLY A 56 29.41 3.65 13.99
C GLY A 56 28.44 4.79 13.64
N SER A 57 27.16 4.50 13.41
CA SER A 57 26.14 5.52 13.06
C SER A 57 25.92 6.56 14.16
N LYS A 58 25.92 6.12 15.42
CA LYS A 58 25.78 6.99 16.60
C LYS A 58 27.01 7.85 16.83
N GLU A 59 28.19 7.35 16.48
CA GLU A 59 29.45 8.07 16.57
C GLU A 59 29.44 9.26 15.59
N ARG A 60 29.02 9.04 14.33
CA ARG A 60 28.82 10.13 13.36
C ARG A 60 27.83 11.19 13.86
N LEU A 61 26.68 10.77 14.40
CA LEU A 61 25.73 11.72 15.02
C LEU A 61 26.35 12.49 16.20
N LYS A 62 27.15 11.84 17.05
CA LYS A 62 27.83 12.50 18.18
C LYS A 62 28.80 13.57 17.70
N GLU A 63 29.50 13.35 16.58
CA GLU A 63 30.39 14.36 15.99
C GLU A 63 29.61 15.60 15.55
N PHE A 64 28.47 15.42 14.88
CA PHE A 64 27.55 16.53 14.57
C PHE A 64 27.05 17.22 15.84
N LYS A 65 26.55 16.49 16.84
CA LYS A 65 26.05 17.09 18.09
C LYS A 65 27.14 17.85 18.87
N LYS A 66 28.39 17.40 18.79
CA LYS A 66 29.55 18.06 19.44
C LYS A 66 29.83 19.44 18.83
N LEU A 67 29.67 19.59 17.51
CA LEU A 67 29.94 20.84 16.80
C LEU A 67 28.74 21.79 16.81
N TYR A 68 27.52 21.24 16.71
CA TYR A 68 26.30 22.02 16.42
C TYR A 68 25.27 22.07 17.55
N GLY A 69 25.50 21.36 18.66
CA GLY A 69 24.57 21.32 19.80
C GLY A 69 23.37 20.39 19.58
N GLU A 70 22.18 20.83 20.01
CA GLU A 70 20.97 20.00 19.89
C GLU A 70 20.42 20.01 18.46
N LEU A 71 20.51 18.85 17.82
CA LEU A 71 19.92 18.54 16.51
C LEU A 71 18.73 17.59 16.73
N VAL A 72 17.73 17.64 15.85
CA VAL A 72 16.64 16.67 15.88
C VAL A 72 17.11 15.38 15.21
N ASP A 73 17.33 14.33 16.01
CA ASP A 73 17.68 13.02 15.49
C ASP A 73 16.44 12.26 15.02
N ILE A 74 16.53 11.73 13.80
CA ILE A 74 15.46 10.99 13.15
C ILE A 74 15.97 9.59 12.85
N ASP A 75 15.44 8.61 13.57
CA ASP A 75 15.57 7.22 13.17
C ASP A 75 14.84 7.02 11.82
N TYR A 76 15.56 6.56 10.79
CA TYR A 76 14.99 6.25 9.48
C TYR A 76 13.73 5.37 9.56
N SER A 77 13.76 4.33 10.38
CA SER A 77 12.62 3.40 10.58
C SER A 77 11.43 4.07 11.27
N SER A 78 11.67 5.12 12.04
CA SER A 78 10.63 5.90 12.75
C SER A 78 10.34 7.26 12.09
N SER A 79 10.84 7.52 10.89
CA SER A 79 10.72 8.81 10.19
C SER A 79 9.27 9.25 9.94
N GLU A 80 8.31 8.34 10.02
CA GLU A 80 6.86 8.62 9.94
C GLU A 80 6.35 9.53 11.06
N LYS A 81 7.05 9.59 12.19
CA LYS A 81 6.70 10.48 13.30
C LYS A 81 6.91 11.96 12.94
N TYR A 82 7.74 12.24 11.94
CA TYR A 82 8.18 13.59 11.57
C TYR A 82 7.57 14.08 10.26
N LEU A 83 6.62 13.36 9.65
CA LEU A 83 6.03 13.74 8.35
C LEU A 83 5.36 15.12 8.36
N GLY A 84 4.86 15.56 9.51
CA GLY A 84 4.30 16.90 9.72
C GLY A 84 5.34 17.99 10.00
N SER A 85 6.55 17.62 10.39
CA SER A 85 7.63 18.55 10.76
C SER A 85 8.25 19.24 9.55
N THR A 86 8.95 20.35 9.77
CA THR A 86 9.62 21.10 8.71
C THR A 86 10.88 21.77 9.25
N PHE A 87 12.01 21.46 8.63
CA PHE A 87 13.36 21.89 9.03
C PHE A 87 13.97 22.84 8.01
N ASP A 88 15.01 23.57 8.40
CA ASP A 88 15.82 24.38 7.48
C ASP A 88 16.90 23.51 6.82
N VAL A 89 17.41 22.50 7.54
CA VAL A 89 18.37 21.52 7.02
C VAL A 89 17.89 20.10 7.29
N ALA A 90 17.96 19.23 6.27
CA ALA A 90 17.79 17.80 6.42
C ALA A 90 19.09 17.07 6.02
N VAL A 91 19.79 16.53 7.02
CA VAL A 91 20.99 15.70 6.83
C VAL A 91 20.57 14.24 6.75
N LEU A 92 20.97 13.56 5.67
CA LEU A 92 20.70 12.17 5.38
C LEU A 92 22.04 11.41 5.43
N ASP A 93 22.26 10.69 6.51
CA ASP A 93 23.41 9.79 6.66
C ASP A 93 23.14 8.52 5.84
N ALA A 94 23.80 8.39 4.69
CA ALA A 94 23.65 7.27 3.78
C ALA A 94 24.86 6.32 3.77
N VAL A 95 25.74 6.42 4.77
CA VAL A 95 26.93 5.55 4.90
C VAL A 95 26.52 4.09 5.11
N ASP A 96 25.53 3.83 5.95
CA ASP A 96 25.12 2.45 6.24
C ASP A 96 23.97 1.97 5.34
N ASP A 97 23.17 2.90 4.83
CA ASP A 97 21.98 2.56 4.05
C ASP A 97 21.61 3.69 3.09
N PHE A 98 21.37 3.32 1.84
CA PHE A 98 20.82 4.21 0.83
C PHE A 98 19.51 3.61 0.34
N ARG A 99 18.40 4.18 0.82
CA ARG A 99 17.05 3.71 0.48
C ARG A 99 16.24 4.83 -0.18
N PRO A 100 15.78 4.65 -1.43
CA PRO A 100 15.03 5.66 -2.18
C PRO A 100 13.87 6.32 -1.41
N ASN A 101 13.09 5.52 -0.68
CA ASN A 101 11.93 5.99 0.08
C ASN A 101 12.33 6.93 1.23
N TYR A 102 13.45 6.66 1.92
CA TYR A 102 13.95 7.56 2.96
C TYR A 102 14.41 8.89 2.37
N VAL A 103 15.17 8.85 1.27
CA VAL A 103 15.65 10.05 0.59
C VAL A 103 14.47 10.91 0.12
N ALA A 104 13.48 10.31 -0.55
CA ALA A 104 12.28 11.01 -1.00
C ALA A 104 11.50 11.64 0.18
N ARG A 105 11.26 10.84 1.24
CA ARG A 105 10.46 11.25 2.40
C ARG A 105 11.09 12.39 3.20
N LEU A 106 12.40 12.34 3.40
CA LEU A 106 13.13 13.26 4.27
C LEU A 106 13.58 14.52 3.53
N SER A 107 13.86 14.44 2.23
CA SER A 107 14.09 15.64 1.40
C SER A 107 12.91 16.61 1.48
N ASP A 108 11.68 16.07 1.51
CA ASP A 108 10.41 16.80 1.69
C ASP A 108 10.24 17.53 3.04
N MET A 109 11.10 17.26 4.03
CA MET A 109 11.04 17.93 5.33
C MET A 109 11.82 19.26 5.34
N ALA A 110 12.74 19.47 4.41
CA ALA A 110 13.42 20.76 4.26
C ALA A 110 12.49 21.81 3.65
N ARG A 111 12.53 23.04 4.17
CA ARG A 111 11.78 24.18 3.64
C ARG A 111 12.54 24.94 2.55
N GLY A 112 11.83 25.78 1.80
CA GLY A 112 12.40 26.73 0.85
C GLY A 112 13.40 27.68 1.54
N GLY A 113 14.54 27.92 0.89
CA GLY A 113 15.70 28.58 1.50
C GLY A 113 16.58 27.67 2.34
N GLY A 114 16.17 26.41 2.51
CA GLY A 114 16.91 25.35 3.19
C GLY A 114 17.79 24.52 2.26
N ILE A 115 18.46 23.53 2.84
CA ILE A 115 19.28 22.55 2.12
C ILE A 115 18.93 21.12 2.53
N VAL A 116 19.09 20.19 1.59
CA VAL A 116 19.09 18.75 1.84
C VAL A 116 20.50 18.26 1.61
N LEU A 117 21.09 17.58 2.59
CA LEU A 117 22.46 17.11 2.55
C LEU A 117 22.47 15.58 2.66
N LEU A 118 22.81 14.90 1.58
CA LEU A 118 23.00 13.46 1.56
C LEU A 118 24.49 13.15 1.45
N TYR A 119 25.02 12.39 2.40
CA TYR A 119 26.43 12.00 2.39
C TYR A 119 26.62 10.49 2.53
N SER A 120 27.63 9.95 1.85
CA SER A 120 27.98 8.52 1.89
C SER A 120 29.44 8.34 1.46
N ASP A 121 30.08 7.27 1.90
CA ASP A 121 31.33 6.79 1.31
C ASP A 121 31.15 6.39 -0.17
N ASP A 122 30.30 5.41 -0.46
CA ASP A 122 29.86 5.01 -1.79
C ASP A 122 28.44 4.44 -1.67
N ILE A 123 27.46 5.03 -2.36
CA ILE A 123 26.07 4.56 -2.27
C ILE A 123 25.87 3.16 -2.89
N ARG A 124 26.83 2.68 -3.68
CA ARG A 124 26.76 1.39 -4.38
C ARG A 124 27.11 0.20 -3.49
N ALA A 125 27.91 0.40 -2.45
CA ALA A 125 28.51 -0.68 -1.67
C ALA A 125 28.08 -0.66 -0.20
N ASN A 126 28.06 -1.84 0.43
CA ASN A 126 27.87 -2.02 1.88
C ASN A 126 26.58 -1.40 2.46
N LYS A 127 25.50 -1.33 1.68
CA LYS A 127 24.22 -0.76 2.13
C LYS A 127 23.27 -1.84 2.64
N LEU A 128 22.63 -1.57 3.79
CA LEU A 128 21.67 -2.48 4.40
C LEU A 128 20.55 -2.89 3.45
N TYR A 129 19.88 -1.93 2.81
CA TYR A 129 18.77 -2.23 1.91
C TYR A 129 19.24 -3.01 0.69
N LYS A 130 20.38 -2.62 0.12
CA LYS A 130 20.98 -3.32 -1.02
C LYS A 130 21.31 -4.77 -0.71
N SER A 131 21.90 -5.05 0.46
CA SER A 131 22.16 -6.41 0.91
C SER A 131 20.89 -7.27 0.95
N SER A 132 19.72 -6.68 1.22
CA SER A 132 18.43 -7.40 1.18
C SER A 132 17.94 -7.73 -0.24
N LEU A 133 18.50 -7.09 -1.27
CA LEU A 133 18.23 -7.38 -2.69
C LEU A 133 19.21 -8.41 -3.28
N THR A 134 20.23 -8.78 -2.52
CA THR A 134 21.21 -9.78 -2.94
C THR A 134 20.72 -11.20 -2.65
N ARG A 135 21.10 -12.15 -3.51
CA ARG A 135 21.11 -13.58 -3.19
C ARG A 135 22.50 -14.11 -3.53
N SER A 136 23.11 -14.87 -2.62
CA SER A 136 24.48 -15.36 -2.76
C SER A 136 25.51 -14.24 -3.00
N GLY A 137 25.29 -13.05 -2.43
CA GLY A 137 26.20 -11.90 -2.53
C GLY A 137 26.20 -11.15 -3.87
N VAL A 138 25.29 -11.48 -4.79
CA VAL A 138 25.16 -10.79 -6.09
C VAL A 138 24.15 -9.66 -5.99
N ALA A 139 24.52 -8.42 -6.33
CA ALA A 139 23.62 -7.31 -6.62
C ALA A 139 24.15 -6.47 -7.78
N LYS A 140 23.26 -5.74 -8.45
CA LYS A 140 23.62 -4.72 -9.44
C LYS A 140 23.56 -3.32 -8.81
N ASP A 141 24.05 -2.33 -9.56
CA ASP A 141 24.15 -0.93 -9.13
C ASP A 141 23.40 0.02 -10.09
N LEU A 142 22.45 -0.50 -10.87
CA LEU A 142 21.84 0.22 -11.99
C LEU A 142 21.03 1.41 -11.49
N PHE A 143 20.37 1.27 -10.34
CA PHE A 143 19.65 2.38 -9.72
C PHE A 143 20.60 3.47 -9.23
N GLU A 144 21.65 3.11 -8.51
CA GLU A 144 22.62 4.06 -7.96
C GLU A 144 23.39 4.79 -9.05
N GLU A 145 23.81 4.08 -10.11
CA GLU A 145 24.44 4.67 -11.28
C GLU A 145 23.53 5.71 -11.93
N ARG A 146 22.24 5.39 -12.08
CA ARG A 146 21.25 6.33 -12.59
C ARG A 146 21.06 7.53 -11.66
N PHE A 147 21.00 7.32 -10.35
CA PHE A 147 20.86 8.39 -9.35
C PHE A 147 22.05 9.35 -9.41
N ILE A 148 23.28 8.82 -9.45
CA ILE A 148 24.53 9.61 -9.58
C ILE A 148 24.52 10.40 -10.89
N ARG A 149 24.15 9.77 -12.02
CA ARG A 149 24.05 10.45 -13.33
C ARG A 149 23.07 11.64 -13.29
N LEU A 150 21.93 11.47 -12.63
CA LEU A 150 20.95 12.55 -12.47
C LEU A 150 21.48 13.64 -11.54
N ALA A 151 22.08 13.31 -10.40
CA ALA A 151 22.66 14.29 -9.50
C ALA A 151 23.77 15.13 -10.16
N LYS A 152 24.58 14.52 -11.04
CA LYS A 152 25.62 15.21 -11.81
C LYS A 152 25.10 16.19 -12.86
N THR A 153 23.81 16.15 -13.23
CA THR A 153 23.26 16.91 -14.37
C THR A 153 22.08 17.80 -14.01
N ARG A 154 21.36 17.53 -12.93
CA ARG A 154 20.15 18.29 -12.56
C ARG A 154 20.52 19.60 -11.87
N ARG A 155 19.83 20.68 -12.27
CA ARG A 155 19.96 22.01 -11.66
C ARG A 155 19.51 22.00 -10.20
N GLY A 156 20.11 22.85 -9.38
CA GLY A 156 19.87 22.91 -7.93
C GLY A 156 20.52 21.79 -7.14
N VAL A 157 21.43 21.03 -7.77
CA VAL A 157 22.22 19.97 -7.15
C VAL A 157 23.69 20.36 -7.09
N VAL A 158 24.30 20.19 -5.93
CA VAL A 158 25.74 20.23 -5.72
C VAL A 158 26.20 18.79 -5.52
N TYR A 159 26.98 18.27 -6.46
CA TYR A 159 27.53 16.93 -6.40
C TYR A 159 29.04 17.01 -6.16
N VAL A 160 29.53 16.26 -5.19
CA VAL A 160 30.97 16.15 -4.90
C VAL A 160 31.31 14.66 -4.72
N ASP A 161 32.33 14.18 -5.40
CA ASP A 161 33.00 12.91 -5.10
C ASP A 161 34.52 13.08 -5.01
N ASP A 162 35.27 12.02 -4.71
CA ASP A 162 36.73 12.04 -4.58
C ASP A 162 37.46 12.57 -5.85
N ASN A 163 36.81 12.57 -7.02
CA ASN A 163 37.40 12.93 -8.31
C ASN A 163 36.78 14.18 -8.95
N GLU A 164 35.56 14.54 -8.59
CA GLU A 164 34.76 15.51 -9.32
C GLU A 164 33.86 16.34 -8.39
N GLU A 165 33.87 17.66 -8.59
CA GLU A 165 32.94 18.61 -8.00
C GLU A 165 32.10 19.28 -9.10
N ARG A 166 30.77 19.27 -8.93
CA ARG A 166 29.81 19.92 -9.83
C ARG A 166 28.78 20.72 -9.06
N VAL A 167 28.70 22.02 -9.38
CA VAL A 167 27.64 22.90 -8.88
C VAL A 167 26.68 23.23 -10.03
N ASN A 168 25.51 22.61 -10.03
CA ASN A 168 24.50 22.85 -11.06
C ASN A 168 23.61 24.04 -10.64
N SER A 169 23.89 25.22 -11.17
CA SER A 169 23.20 26.46 -10.77
C SER A 169 21.69 26.45 -11.04
N PHE A 170 20.93 27.12 -10.16
CA PHE A 170 19.49 27.36 -10.25
C PHE A 170 19.20 28.83 -9.90
N SER A 171 18.01 29.34 -10.21
CA SER A 171 17.66 30.74 -9.93
C SER A 171 16.29 30.92 -9.31
N SER A 172 16.18 31.89 -8.39
CA SER A 172 14.91 32.37 -7.84
C SER A 172 13.89 32.80 -8.90
N ALA A 173 14.33 33.21 -10.10
CA ALA A 173 13.45 33.55 -11.22
C ALA A 173 12.63 32.35 -11.76
N GLU A 174 13.05 31.12 -11.47
CA GLU A 174 12.41 29.89 -11.94
C GLU A 174 11.32 29.39 -10.99
N THR A 175 11.05 30.14 -9.92
CA THR A 175 10.16 29.72 -8.83
C THR A 175 8.95 30.63 -8.69
N SER A 176 7.87 30.10 -8.13
CA SER A 176 6.66 30.86 -7.83
C SER A 176 6.20 30.64 -6.40
N LEU A 177 6.14 31.73 -5.63
CA LEU A 177 5.62 31.74 -4.27
C LEU A 177 4.10 31.56 -4.25
N PRO A 178 3.55 30.90 -3.21
CA PRO A 178 2.11 30.84 -3.02
C PRO A 178 1.51 32.25 -2.90
N LYS A 179 0.38 32.48 -3.58
CA LYS A 179 -0.36 33.75 -3.53
C LYS A 179 -1.75 33.52 -2.97
N LYS A 180 -2.16 34.36 -2.03
CA LYS A 180 -3.55 34.52 -1.57
C LYS A 180 -4.19 35.68 -2.32
N ARG A 181 -5.27 35.42 -3.04
CA ARG A 181 -6.05 36.41 -3.79
C ARG A 181 -7.35 36.78 -3.07
N GLY A 182 -7.82 35.95 -2.14
CA GLY A 182 -9.07 36.15 -1.41
C GLY A 182 -10.31 35.70 -2.20
N GLY A 183 -11.49 36.04 -1.70
CA GLY A 183 -12.77 35.77 -2.38
C GLY A 183 -13.49 34.48 -1.97
N PHE A 184 -13.17 33.90 -0.81
CA PHE A 184 -13.80 32.69 -0.30
C PHE A 184 -14.82 33.00 0.80
N ASN A 185 -15.96 32.32 0.79
CA ASN A 185 -16.98 32.38 1.82
C ASN A 185 -16.60 31.52 3.04
N VAL A 186 -15.54 31.92 3.73
CA VAL A 186 -15.03 31.25 4.94
C VAL A 186 -14.79 32.26 6.05
N PRO A 187 -14.90 31.88 7.34
CA PRO A 187 -14.59 32.78 8.44
C PRO A 187 -13.18 33.38 8.30
N LYS A 188 -13.06 34.71 8.38
CA LYS A 188 -11.79 35.43 8.20
C LYS A 188 -10.65 34.86 9.06
N ARG A 189 -10.96 34.49 10.31
CA ARG A 189 -10.00 33.91 11.25
C ARG A 189 -9.42 32.57 10.79
N LEU A 190 -10.16 31.78 10.00
CA LEU A 190 -9.67 30.55 9.39
C LEU A 190 -8.92 30.82 8.09
N TYR A 191 -9.40 31.76 7.26
CA TYR A 191 -8.69 32.17 6.04
C TYR A 191 -7.28 32.69 6.32
N GLU A 192 -7.10 33.38 7.45
CA GLU A 192 -5.79 33.84 7.93
C GLU A 192 -4.84 32.68 8.26
N LEU A 193 -5.36 31.51 8.68
CA LEU A 193 -4.56 30.32 8.97
C LEU A 193 -4.15 29.52 7.72
N CYS A 194 -4.87 29.65 6.61
CA CYS A 194 -4.45 29.06 5.32
C CYS A 194 -3.13 29.68 4.85
N LEU A 195 -2.38 29.02 3.98
CA LEU A 195 -1.21 29.59 3.29
C LEU A 195 -1.52 29.87 1.81
N THR A 196 -2.50 29.16 1.24
CA THR A 196 -2.89 29.26 -0.16
C THR A 196 -4.41 29.34 -0.30
N ASP A 197 -4.86 29.87 -1.43
CA ASP A 197 -6.28 29.86 -1.78
C ASP A 197 -6.81 28.44 -2.04
N ASP A 198 -5.96 27.50 -2.51
CA ASP A 198 -6.31 26.09 -2.66
C ASP A 198 -6.78 25.48 -1.31
N GLN A 199 -6.16 25.88 -0.20
CA GLN A 199 -6.57 25.45 1.13
C GLN A 199 -7.91 26.10 1.55
N ALA A 200 -8.10 27.39 1.28
CA ALA A 200 -9.35 28.08 1.58
C ALA A 200 -10.54 27.49 0.82
N LYS A 201 -10.32 27.06 -0.43
CA LYS A 201 -11.30 26.34 -1.24
C LYS A 201 -11.79 25.06 -0.57
N VAL A 202 -10.91 24.30 0.09
CA VAL A 202 -11.30 23.10 0.84
C VAL A 202 -12.28 23.44 1.95
N LEU A 203 -12.06 24.54 2.68
CA LEU A 203 -12.92 24.97 3.78
C LEU A 203 -14.30 25.40 3.28
N GLU A 204 -14.35 26.15 2.18
CA GLU A 204 -15.60 26.61 1.56
C GLU A 204 -16.43 25.44 1.02
N GLU A 205 -15.79 24.52 0.30
CA GLU A 205 -16.48 23.39 -0.32
C GLU A 205 -16.84 22.26 0.66
N PHE A 206 -16.34 22.31 1.90
CA PHE A 206 -16.62 21.29 2.92
C PHE A 206 -18.10 21.26 3.35
N ASP A 207 -18.83 22.36 3.18
CA ASP A 207 -20.26 22.44 3.47
C ASP A 207 -21.09 21.39 2.69
N PHE A 208 -20.55 20.85 1.58
CA PHE A 208 -21.13 19.71 0.84
C PHE A 208 -21.46 18.49 1.71
N VAL A 209 -20.68 18.26 2.79
CA VAL A 209 -20.88 17.13 3.70
C VAL A 209 -22.18 17.27 4.51
N GLU A 210 -22.65 18.51 4.73
CA GLU A 210 -23.84 18.83 5.53
C GLU A 210 -25.17 18.58 4.81
N GLU A 211 -25.18 18.51 3.48
CA GLU A 211 -26.39 18.30 2.68
C GLU A 211 -27.05 16.93 2.92
N ASP A 212 -28.36 16.76 2.82
CA ASP A 212 -29.01 15.48 3.15
C ASP A 212 -28.58 14.26 2.30
N GLY A 213 -28.56 13.10 2.95
CA GLY A 213 -28.25 11.80 2.35
C GLY A 213 -26.76 11.56 2.12
N LYS A 214 -26.44 10.57 1.28
CA LYS A 214 -25.06 10.12 1.09
C LYS A 214 -24.18 11.17 0.41
N ARG A 215 -23.03 11.49 1.01
CA ARG A 215 -22.09 12.51 0.51
C ARG A 215 -20.65 12.04 0.66
N VAL A 216 -19.87 12.20 -0.41
CA VAL A 216 -18.44 11.86 -0.45
C VAL A 216 -17.61 13.08 -0.84
N PHE A 217 -16.89 13.64 0.12
CA PHE A 217 -16.01 14.78 -0.10
C PHE A 217 -14.55 14.31 -0.18
N SER A 218 -13.85 14.64 -1.27
CA SER A 218 -12.48 14.17 -1.51
C SER A 218 -11.50 15.32 -1.63
N VAL A 219 -10.39 15.25 -0.91
CA VAL A 219 -9.29 16.21 -0.99
C VAL A 219 -8.04 15.50 -1.51
N VAL A 220 -7.58 15.92 -2.68
CA VAL A 220 -6.45 15.30 -3.39
C VAL A 220 -5.35 16.30 -3.65
N ALA A 221 -4.10 15.92 -3.39
CA ALA A 221 -2.94 16.76 -3.70
C ALA A 221 -1.65 15.95 -3.61
N PRO A 222 -0.56 16.39 -4.25
CA PRO A 222 0.76 15.88 -3.91
C PRO A 222 1.10 16.12 -2.43
N ARG A 223 2.20 15.52 -1.95
CA ARG A 223 2.62 15.65 -0.56
C ARG A 223 3.08 17.07 -0.22
N GLY A 224 2.89 17.55 1.02
CA GLY A 224 3.38 18.89 1.40
C GLY A 224 2.57 20.07 0.84
N ARG A 225 1.30 19.84 0.47
CA ARG A 225 0.33 20.87 0.00
C ARG A 225 -0.68 21.28 1.10
N GLY A 226 -0.66 20.60 2.25
CA GLY A 226 -1.51 20.91 3.41
C GLY A 226 -2.94 20.35 3.35
N LYS A 227 -3.12 19.14 2.77
CA LYS A 227 -4.42 18.46 2.68
C LYS A 227 -5.06 18.22 4.06
N SER A 228 -4.37 17.46 4.92
CA SER A 228 -4.81 17.10 6.27
C SER A 228 -5.06 18.34 7.13
N PHE A 229 -4.19 19.36 7.00
CA PHE A 229 -4.36 20.65 7.66
C PHE A 229 -5.65 21.36 7.23
N SER A 230 -5.93 21.44 5.92
CA SER A 230 -7.12 22.11 5.40
C SER A 230 -8.41 21.40 5.84
N VAL A 231 -8.41 20.07 5.81
CA VAL A 231 -9.54 19.26 6.29
C VAL A 231 -9.73 19.43 7.80
N GLY A 232 -8.66 19.46 8.59
CA GLY A 232 -8.77 19.72 10.02
C GLY A 232 -9.31 21.11 10.36
N LEU A 233 -8.94 22.15 9.59
CA LEU A 233 -9.54 23.47 9.74
C LEU A 233 -11.04 23.46 9.38
N ALA A 234 -11.44 22.79 8.30
CA ALA A 234 -12.84 22.65 7.92
C ALA A 234 -13.65 21.90 8.98
N LEU A 235 -13.11 20.80 9.51
CA LEU A 235 -13.71 20.05 10.62
C LEU A 235 -13.84 20.89 11.89
N SER A 236 -12.87 21.77 12.18
CA SER A 236 -12.98 22.68 13.32
C SER A 236 -14.19 23.59 13.20
N TRP A 237 -14.45 24.13 12.00
CA TRP A 237 -15.60 24.97 11.72
C TRP A 237 -16.90 24.20 11.83
N PHE A 238 -16.94 23.01 11.22
CA PHE A 238 -18.08 22.09 11.29
C PHE A 238 -18.45 21.73 12.74
N MET A 239 -17.47 21.36 13.57
CA MET A 239 -17.68 21.03 14.97
C MET A 239 -18.17 22.24 15.79
N VAL A 240 -17.70 23.45 15.49
CA VAL A 240 -18.15 24.69 16.13
C VAL A 240 -19.60 25.01 15.75
N LYS A 241 -19.97 24.89 14.46
CA LYS A 241 -21.36 25.05 13.99
C LYS A 241 -22.31 24.07 14.69
N LYS A 242 -21.86 22.83 14.92
CA LYS A 242 -22.63 21.74 15.53
C LYS A 242 -22.44 21.59 17.04
N GLN A 243 -21.76 22.52 17.73
CA GLN A 243 -21.33 22.31 19.12
C GLN A 243 -22.50 22.06 20.10
N ASP A 244 -23.71 22.58 19.81
CA ASP A 244 -24.88 22.41 20.66
C ASP A 244 -25.70 21.17 20.26
N GLU A 245 -25.95 20.96 18.96
CA GLU A 245 -26.63 19.76 18.42
C GLU A 245 -25.84 18.47 18.70
N GLY A 246 -24.51 18.56 18.65
CA GLY A 246 -23.58 17.46 18.74
C GLY A 246 -23.35 16.77 17.38
N THR A 247 -22.12 16.31 17.18
CA THR A 247 -21.77 15.41 16.07
C THR A 247 -20.66 14.45 16.51
N SER A 248 -20.69 13.22 16.00
CA SER A 248 -19.73 12.17 16.26
C SER A 248 -18.91 11.87 15.00
N ILE A 249 -17.69 12.39 14.98
CA ILE A 249 -16.75 12.23 13.86
C ILE A 249 -15.74 11.13 14.18
N VAL A 250 -15.57 10.19 13.26
CA VAL A 250 -14.50 9.17 13.30
C VAL A 250 -13.40 9.57 12.33
N LEU A 251 -12.17 9.67 12.83
CA LEU A 251 -10.97 9.87 12.02
C LEU A 251 -10.21 8.55 11.95
N THR A 252 -9.80 8.14 10.75
CA THR A 252 -9.00 6.94 10.56
C THR A 252 -7.91 7.17 9.52
N SER A 253 -6.82 6.41 9.64
CA SER A 253 -5.65 6.50 8.77
C SER A 253 -4.78 5.25 8.97
N PRO A 254 -3.86 4.92 8.04
CA PRO A 254 -2.97 3.75 8.17
C PRO A 254 -2.16 3.75 9.48
N SER A 255 -1.72 4.92 9.93
CA SER A 255 -1.12 5.12 11.25
C SER A 255 -1.68 6.38 11.90
N TYR A 256 -1.61 6.48 13.24
CA TYR A 256 -2.00 7.70 13.96
C TYR A 256 -1.26 8.94 13.46
N TYR A 257 0.04 8.81 13.16
CA TYR A 257 0.87 9.93 12.75
C TYR A 257 0.42 10.53 11.41
N SER A 258 -0.10 9.70 10.50
CA SER A 258 -0.62 10.16 9.20
C SER A 258 -1.76 11.18 9.32
N SER A 259 -2.61 11.07 10.34
CA SER A 259 -3.74 11.98 10.55
C SER A 259 -3.60 12.91 11.76
N SER A 260 -2.45 12.89 12.44
CA SER A 260 -2.15 13.79 13.57
C SER A 260 -2.26 15.27 13.17
N GLU A 261 -1.93 15.59 11.92
CA GLU A 261 -2.06 16.95 11.38
C GLU A 261 -3.52 17.41 11.27
N VAL A 262 -4.47 16.50 11.02
CA VAL A 262 -5.91 16.82 11.04
C VAL A 262 -6.31 17.27 12.45
N ILE A 263 -5.91 16.52 13.48
CA ILE A 263 -6.22 16.83 14.89
C ILE A 263 -5.58 18.16 15.32
N ASN A 264 -4.31 18.37 14.95
CA ASN A 264 -3.60 19.62 15.24
C ASN A 264 -4.26 20.83 14.56
N ALA A 265 -4.73 20.68 13.32
CA ALA A 265 -5.46 21.72 12.63
C ALA A 265 -6.83 22.00 13.27
N VAL A 266 -7.54 20.96 13.73
CA VAL A 266 -8.80 21.13 14.51
C VAL A 266 -8.56 21.99 15.75
N LEU A 267 -7.48 21.73 16.49
CA LEU A 267 -7.07 22.52 17.66
C LEU A 267 -6.79 23.99 17.32
N ARG A 268 -6.04 24.23 16.23
CA ARG A 268 -5.71 25.59 15.77
C ARG A 268 -6.97 26.36 15.38
N GLY A 269 -7.88 25.71 14.65
CA GLY A 269 -9.16 26.31 14.28
C GLY A 269 -10.04 26.61 15.49
N ALA A 270 -10.17 25.67 16.44
CA ALA A 270 -10.91 25.90 17.68
C ALA A 270 -10.35 27.07 18.50
N LYS A 271 -9.02 27.20 18.55
CA LYS A 271 -8.34 28.34 19.20
C LYS A 271 -8.67 29.66 18.49
N ALA A 272 -8.76 29.69 17.17
CA ALA A 272 -9.14 30.90 16.41
C ALA A 272 -10.58 31.38 16.73
N PHE A 273 -11.46 30.46 17.13
CA PHE A 273 -12.81 30.79 17.62
C PHE A 273 -12.89 31.02 19.13
N ASN A 274 -11.79 30.88 19.88
CA ASN A 274 -11.75 30.95 21.35
C ASN A 274 -12.70 29.95 22.03
N VAL A 275 -12.88 28.76 21.44
CA VAL A 275 -13.76 27.72 22.01
C VAL A 275 -12.95 26.79 22.92
N LYS A 276 -13.53 26.40 24.05
CA LYS A 276 -12.91 25.45 24.98
C LYS A 276 -12.91 24.05 24.38
N VAL A 277 -11.77 23.38 24.47
CA VAL A 277 -11.57 22.04 23.95
C VAL A 277 -11.26 21.08 25.10
N LYS A 278 -11.87 19.89 25.10
CA LYS A 278 -11.50 18.79 26.01
C LYS A 278 -10.74 17.72 25.23
N LEU A 279 -9.59 17.31 25.74
CA LEU A 279 -8.71 16.31 25.11
C LEU A 279 -8.72 15.01 25.91
N ASN A 280 -8.58 13.91 25.20
CA ASN A 280 -8.25 12.62 25.76
C ASN A 280 -6.97 12.13 25.09
N GLU A 281 -5.92 11.98 25.89
CA GLU A 281 -4.60 11.57 25.44
C GLU A 281 -4.29 10.15 25.90
N SER A 282 -3.60 9.41 25.03
CA SER A 282 -3.00 8.13 25.40
C SER A 282 -1.82 8.33 26.37
N ARG A 283 -1.31 7.23 26.94
CA ARG A 283 -0.10 7.24 27.77
C ARG A 283 1.15 7.80 27.06
N GLU A 284 1.14 7.78 25.73
CA GLU A 284 2.24 8.28 24.88
C GLU A 284 2.02 9.75 24.44
N GLY A 285 1.02 10.45 24.99
CA GLY A 285 0.71 11.85 24.62
C GLY A 285 -0.01 12.00 23.28
N LYS A 286 -0.42 10.91 22.63
CA LYS A 286 -1.25 10.95 21.40
C LYS A 286 -2.67 11.38 21.75
N ILE A 287 -3.19 12.40 21.08
CA ILE A 287 -4.57 12.90 21.25
C ILE A 287 -5.53 11.93 20.54
N MET A 288 -6.13 11.03 21.31
CA MET A 288 -7.03 9.99 20.76
C MET A 288 -8.43 10.52 20.49
N SER A 289 -8.87 11.54 21.24
CA SER A 289 -10.13 12.22 20.96
C SER A 289 -10.14 13.66 21.45
N LEU A 290 -10.97 14.46 20.80
CA LEU A 290 -11.15 15.88 21.06
C LEU A 290 -12.66 16.21 21.08
N ARG A 291 -13.08 17.06 22.02
CA ARG A 291 -14.46 17.57 22.11
C ARG A 291 -14.55 19.09 22.10
N ILE A 292 -15.55 19.59 21.36
CA ILE A 292 -15.96 21.00 21.28
C ILE A 292 -17.47 21.03 21.54
N GLY A 293 -17.90 21.51 22.71
CA GLY A 293 -19.30 21.34 23.14
C GLY A 293 -19.71 19.87 23.21
N ASN A 294 -20.81 19.53 22.55
CA ASN A 294 -21.34 18.17 22.35
C ASN A 294 -20.71 17.44 21.14
N SER A 295 -19.96 18.16 20.30
CA SER A 295 -19.26 17.58 19.14
C SER A 295 -17.98 16.87 19.57
N ARG A 296 -17.72 15.69 18.99
CA ARG A 296 -16.51 14.89 19.24
C ARG A 296 -15.86 14.43 17.94
N ILE A 297 -14.54 14.42 17.92
CA ILE A 297 -13.74 13.69 16.93
C ILE A 297 -12.84 12.69 17.67
N ARG A 298 -12.76 11.46 17.17
CA ARG A 298 -11.88 10.42 17.73
C ARG A 298 -11.10 9.71 16.63
N TRP A 299 -9.83 9.43 16.89
CA TRP A 299 -9.04 8.58 16.00
C TRP A 299 -9.28 7.10 16.32
N LEU A 300 -9.52 6.29 15.30
CA LEU A 300 -9.61 4.84 15.38
C LEU A 300 -8.74 4.20 14.30
N ALA A 301 -8.10 3.09 14.66
CA ALA A 301 -7.40 2.25 13.69
C ALA A 301 -8.40 1.75 12.62
N PRO A 302 -7.97 1.53 11.36
CA PRO A 302 -8.88 1.19 10.26
C PRO A 302 -9.78 -0.01 10.53
N ASP A 303 -9.26 -1.04 11.20
CA ASP A 303 -10.01 -2.24 11.55
C ASP A 303 -11.12 -2.01 12.57
N LEU A 304 -11.04 -0.94 13.38
CA LEU A 304 -12.12 -0.53 14.29
C LEU A 304 -13.04 0.48 13.61
N ALA A 305 -12.48 1.41 12.84
CA ALA A 305 -13.24 2.48 12.19
C ALA A 305 -14.31 1.97 11.21
N LYS A 306 -14.03 0.85 10.52
CA LYS A 306 -15.01 0.20 9.62
C LYS A 306 -16.25 -0.32 10.37
N ASP A 307 -16.05 -0.69 11.64
CA ASP A 307 -17.07 -1.34 12.46
C ASP A 307 -17.77 -0.39 13.43
N GLU A 308 -17.42 0.90 13.39
CA GLU A 308 -17.90 1.92 14.31
C GLU A 308 -19.12 2.69 13.75
N ASP A 309 -19.91 3.29 14.65
CA ASP A 309 -20.99 4.23 14.31
C ASP A 309 -20.58 5.69 14.50
N GLY A 310 -21.18 6.57 13.71
CA GLY A 310 -21.02 8.03 13.80
C GLY A 310 -21.71 8.76 12.65
N ASP A 311 -21.62 10.09 12.68
CA ASP A 311 -22.28 10.96 11.70
C ASP A 311 -21.37 11.24 10.49
N LEU A 312 -20.05 11.19 10.69
CA LEU A 312 -19.04 11.47 9.67
C LEU A 312 -17.79 10.63 9.89
N ILE A 313 -17.28 10.01 8.82
CA ILE A 313 -15.95 9.38 8.81
C ILE A 313 -14.98 10.15 7.92
N VAL A 314 -13.80 10.43 8.46
CA VAL A 314 -12.68 11.07 7.77
C VAL A 314 -11.56 10.05 7.64
N ILE A 315 -11.14 9.80 6.41
CA ILE A 315 -10.11 8.84 6.07
C ILE A 315 -8.91 9.61 5.53
N ASP A 316 -7.84 9.71 6.31
CA ASP A 316 -6.57 10.28 5.86
C ASP A 316 -5.65 9.22 5.27
N GLU A 317 -4.93 9.59 4.22
CA GLU A 317 -4.27 8.68 3.28
C GLU A 317 -5.18 7.51 2.86
N ALA A 318 -6.38 7.86 2.37
CA ALA A 318 -7.42 6.90 1.97
C ALA A 318 -6.92 5.88 0.94
N ALA A 319 -6.06 6.31 0.00
CA ALA A 319 -5.47 5.41 -0.97
C ALA A 319 -4.52 4.38 -0.35
N ALA A 320 -4.12 4.47 0.92
CA ALA A 320 -3.33 3.43 1.57
C ALA A 320 -4.17 2.34 2.27
N LEU A 321 -5.48 2.54 2.46
CA LEU A 321 -6.34 1.56 3.15
C LEU A 321 -6.79 0.37 2.29
N GLY A 322 -6.76 0.50 0.96
CA GLY A 322 -7.28 -0.53 0.04
C GLY A 322 -8.70 -0.21 -0.43
N ILE A 323 -8.97 -0.40 -1.72
CA ILE A 323 -10.31 -0.21 -2.31
C ILE A 323 -11.36 -1.05 -1.59
N GLU A 324 -11.03 -2.29 -1.21
CA GLU A 324 -11.95 -3.17 -0.48
C GLU A 324 -12.40 -2.57 0.86
N ASN A 325 -11.48 -1.99 1.63
CA ASN A 325 -11.81 -1.34 2.90
C ASN A 325 -12.59 -0.05 2.68
N LEU A 326 -12.25 0.72 1.64
CA LEU A 326 -13.03 1.89 1.24
C LEU A 326 -14.47 1.50 0.86
N ASP A 327 -14.67 0.42 0.11
CA ASP A 327 -16.00 -0.08 -0.26
C ASP A 327 -16.82 -0.51 0.97
N LEU A 328 -16.19 -1.16 1.95
CA LEU A 328 -16.85 -1.52 3.21
C LEU A 328 -17.30 -0.27 3.98
N ILE A 329 -16.43 0.72 4.12
CA ILE A 329 -16.74 1.99 4.78
C ILE A 329 -17.85 2.71 4.02
N MET A 330 -17.72 2.81 2.69
CA MET A 330 -18.71 3.43 1.81
C MET A 330 -20.08 2.76 1.91
N ARG A 331 -20.18 1.45 2.14
CA ARG A 331 -21.47 0.75 2.29
C ARG A 331 -22.17 1.07 3.61
N ARG A 332 -21.41 1.35 4.67
CA ARG A 332 -21.93 1.59 6.02
C ARG A 332 -22.21 3.06 6.31
N TRP A 333 -21.34 3.95 5.86
CA TRP A 333 -21.36 5.36 6.24
C TRP A 333 -22.08 6.23 5.21
N GLU A 334 -22.92 7.16 5.70
CA GLU A 334 -23.60 8.13 4.85
C GLU A 334 -22.70 9.31 4.47
N LYS A 335 -21.87 9.79 5.40
CA LYS A 335 -20.95 10.93 5.19
C LYS A 335 -19.51 10.48 5.25
N VAL A 336 -18.78 10.69 4.16
CA VAL A 336 -17.40 10.23 4.02
C VAL A 336 -16.52 11.36 3.49
N VAL A 337 -15.43 11.64 4.20
CA VAL A 337 -14.36 12.54 3.75
C VAL A 337 -13.12 11.69 3.45
N LEU A 338 -12.62 11.77 2.22
CA LEU A 338 -11.44 11.05 1.77
C LEU A 338 -10.30 12.05 1.53
N VAL A 339 -9.18 11.88 2.23
CA VAL A 339 -7.98 12.69 2.05
C VAL A 339 -6.89 11.78 1.51
N THR A 340 -6.27 12.14 0.40
CA THR A 340 -5.21 11.29 -0.15
C THR A 340 -4.13 12.05 -0.90
N THR A 341 -2.93 11.50 -0.89
CA THR A 341 -1.86 11.96 -1.75
C THR A 341 -2.05 11.48 -3.19
N VAL A 342 -2.04 12.42 -4.16
CA VAL A 342 -1.99 12.13 -5.60
C VAL A 342 -0.64 12.58 -6.14
N HIS A 343 0.16 11.63 -6.62
CA HIS A 343 1.56 11.79 -7.01
C HIS A 343 2.51 12.06 -5.83
N GLY A 344 3.66 11.37 -5.81
CA GLY A 344 4.60 11.35 -4.69
C GLY A 344 5.05 9.92 -4.34
N TYR A 345 5.95 9.78 -3.37
CA TYR A 345 6.56 8.49 -3.04
C TYR A 345 5.59 7.45 -2.43
N GLU A 346 4.35 7.81 -2.10
CA GLU A 346 3.36 6.88 -1.52
C GLU A 346 2.42 6.23 -2.54
N GLY A 347 2.69 6.41 -3.85
CA GLY A 347 2.36 5.51 -4.99
C GLY A 347 0.92 5.04 -5.23
N SER A 348 -0.06 5.45 -4.43
CA SER A 348 -1.41 4.86 -4.39
C SER A 348 -2.51 5.78 -4.98
N GLY A 349 -2.20 7.03 -5.30
CA GLY A 349 -3.21 8.04 -5.64
C GLY A 349 -3.99 7.83 -6.95
N LYS A 350 -3.45 7.09 -7.94
CA LYS A 350 -4.08 6.96 -9.26
C LYS A 350 -5.30 6.03 -9.27
N SER A 351 -5.16 4.83 -8.71
CA SER A 351 -6.25 3.87 -8.56
C SER A 351 -7.37 4.46 -7.69
N PHE A 352 -7.01 5.23 -6.68
CA PHE A 352 -7.94 6.01 -5.86
C PHE A 352 -8.69 7.09 -6.67
N LEU A 353 -8.02 7.88 -7.51
CA LEU A 353 -8.69 8.87 -8.35
C LEU A 353 -9.71 8.21 -9.29
N LYS A 354 -9.33 7.09 -9.93
CA LYS A 354 -10.25 6.30 -10.75
C LYS A 354 -11.42 5.76 -9.93
N TYR A 355 -11.18 5.33 -8.69
CA TYR A 355 -12.23 4.89 -7.78
C TYR A 355 -13.23 6.01 -7.47
N VAL A 356 -12.75 7.17 -7.02
CA VAL A 356 -13.60 8.32 -6.68
C VAL A 356 -14.39 8.83 -7.89
N ASN A 357 -13.76 8.92 -9.06
CA ASN A 357 -14.40 9.36 -10.29
C ASN A 357 -15.50 8.40 -10.78
N ASN A 358 -15.46 7.13 -10.38
CA ASN A 358 -16.46 6.11 -10.75
C ASN A 358 -17.53 5.90 -9.67
N LEU A 359 -17.53 6.69 -8.59
CA LEU A 359 -18.55 6.61 -7.56
C LEU A 359 -19.92 7.02 -8.12
N LYS A 360 -20.91 6.15 -7.93
CA LYS A 360 -22.31 6.39 -8.32
C LYS A 360 -23.12 7.09 -7.21
N VAL A 361 -22.45 7.87 -6.37
CA VAL A 361 -23.05 8.62 -5.25
C VAL A 361 -22.63 10.09 -5.37
N PRO A 362 -23.42 11.04 -4.84
CA PRO A 362 -23.03 12.45 -4.84
C PRO A 362 -21.64 12.63 -4.24
N SER A 363 -20.70 13.10 -5.06
CA SER A 363 -19.30 13.29 -4.68
C SER A 363 -18.77 14.64 -5.16
N GLN A 364 -17.84 15.19 -4.39
CA GLN A 364 -17.15 16.43 -4.70
C GLN A 364 -15.66 16.27 -4.44
N MET A 365 -14.81 16.81 -5.32
CA MET A 365 -13.36 16.66 -5.23
C MET A 365 -12.66 18.01 -5.33
N VAL A 366 -11.82 18.32 -4.34
CA VAL A 366 -10.95 19.50 -4.32
C VAL A 366 -9.50 19.08 -4.54
N LYS A 367 -8.83 19.70 -5.50
CA LYS A 367 -7.40 19.48 -5.79
C LYS A 367 -6.55 20.64 -5.27
N LEU A 368 -5.53 20.35 -4.46
CA LEU A 368 -4.51 21.33 -4.07
C LEU A 368 -3.28 21.14 -4.95
N SER A 369 -2.70 22.24 -5.40
CA SER A 369 -1.59 22.26 -6.36
C SER A 369 -0.36 22.98 -5.81
N PHE A 370 -0.54 24.05 -5.04
CA PHE A 370 0.58 24.86 -4.54
C PHE A 370 1.27 24.23 -3.33
N PRO A 371 2.60 23.98 -3.39
CA PRO A 371 3.38 23.52 -2.24
C PRO A 371 3.42 24.60 -1.16
N ILE A 372 3.49 24.17 0.11
CA ILE A 372 3.53 25.10 1.27
C ILE A 372 4.89 25.13 1.98
N ARG A 373 5.74 24.12 1.77
CA ARG A 373 7.08 24.06 2.40
C ARG A 373 8.16 24.76 1.58
N PHE A 374 7.99 24.82 0.27
CA PHE A 374 8.91 25.40 -0.71
C PHE A 374 8.10 25.98 -1.88
N ALA A 375 8.73 26.77 -2.73
CA ALA A 375 8.09 27.40 -3.88
C ALA A 375 7.79 26.39 -5.00
N LYS A 376 6.79 26.72 -5.83
CA LYS A 376 6.53 25.95 -7.06
C LYS A 376 7.74 26.08 -8.00
N GLY A 377 8.20 24.96 -8.55
CA GLY A 377 9.41 24.92 -9.40
C GLY A 377 10.69 24.54 -8.65
N ASP A 378 10.59 24.14 -7.38
CA ASP A 378 11.72 23.72 -6.55
C ASP A 378 12.58 22.61 -7.24
N PRO A 379 13.91 22.80 -7.32
CA PRO A 379 14.77 21.88 -8.07
C PRO A 379 14.99 20.55 -7.34
N VAL A 380 14.94 20.54 -6.01
CA VAL A 380 15.04 19.29 -5.22
C VAL A 380 13.79 18.45 -5.42
N GLU A 381 12.61 19.07 -5.45
CA GLU A 381 11.36 18.37 -5.80
C GLU A 381 11.49 17.75 -7.19
N LYS A 382 11.95 18.53 -8.18
CA LYS A 382 12.17 18.02 -9.54
C LYS A 382 13.13 16.84 -9.58
N LEU A 383 14.28 16.93 -8.87
CA LEU A 383 15.23 15.82 -8.76
C LEU A 383 14.57 14.57 -8.18
N MET A 384 13.79 14.67 -7.10
CA MET A 384 13.11 13.50 -6.51
C MET A 384 12.11 12.87 -7.48
N TYR A 385 11.36 13.69 -8.23
CA TYR A 385 10.43 13.21 -9.25
C TYR A 385 11.13 12.50 -10.40
N ASP A 386 12.24 13.06 -10.90
CA ASP A 386 13.04 12.46 -11.96
C ASP A 386 13.74 11.17 -11.48
N ALA A 387 14.39 11.22 -10.32
CA ALA A 387 15.16 10.12 -9.76
C ALA A 387 14.30 8.90 -9.41
N PHE A 388 13.08 9.12 -8.90
CA PHE A 388 12.19 8.04 -8.48
C PHE A 388 10.99 7.83 -9.40
N LEU A 389 10.95 8.50 -10.56
CA LEU A 389 9.90 8.39 -11.57
C LEU A 389 8.48 8.57 -11.00
N LEU A 390 8.31 9.54 -10.09
CA LEU A 390 7.07 9.74 -9.33
C LEU A 390 5.88 10.24 -10.18
N ASP A 391 6.15 10.71 -11.40
CA ASP A 391 5.17 11.20 -12.37
C ASP A 391 4.98 10.27 -13.58
N ALA A 392 5.56 9.06 -13.57
CA ALA A 392 5.46 8.16 -14.71
C ALA A 392 3.99 7.74 -14.97
N GLU A 393 3.51 7.92 -16.20
CA GLU A 393 2.17 7.53 -16.64
C GLU A 393 2.28 6.64 -17.87
N PRO A 394 1.49 5.54 -17.96
CA PRO A 394 1.49 4.71 -19.14
C PRO A 394 0.86 5.49 -20.30
N GLU A 395 1.46 5.37 -21.47
CA GLU A 395 0.88 5.86 -22.72
C GLU A 395 -0.14 4.85 -23.26
N ASP A 396 -1.27 5.32 -23.78
CA ASP A 396 -2.27 4.45 -24.41
C ASP A 396 -1.75 4.00 -25.79
N MET A 397 -1.13 2.82 -25.83
CA MET A 397 -0.64 2.17 -27.04
C MET A 397 -1.49 0.92 -27.32
N ASN A 398 -2.01 0.79 -28.56
CA ASN A 398 -2.95 -0.28 -28.92
C ASN A 398 -2.37 -1.36 -29.84
N VAL A 399 -1.14 -1.21 -30.31
CA VAL A 399 -0.49 -2.17 -31.22
C VAL A 399 0.60 -2.88 -30.46
N SER A 400 0.57 -4.21 -30.45
CA SER A 400 1.55 -5.06 -29.76
C SER A 400 2.60 -5.57 -30.75
N ASP A 401 3.87 -5.40 -30.41
CA ASP A 401 5.01 -6.03 -31.07
C ASP A 401 5.31 -7.44 -30.51
N GLY A 402 4.46 -7.92 -29.60
CA GLY A 402 4.58 -9.21 -28.93
C GLY A 402 5.31 -9.15 -27.59
N VAL A 403 5.35 -10.31 -26.92
CA VAL A 403 5.97 -10.46 -25.60
C VAL A 403 7.42 -10.91 -25.74
N ARG A 404 8.35 -10.19 -25.11
CA ARG A 404 9.77 -10.56 -25.02
C ARG A 404 10.34 -10.36 -23.62
N GLU A 405 11.46 -11.02 -23.35
CA GLU A 405 12.28 -10.77 -22.17
C GLU A 405 13.25 -9.61 -22.46
N ILE A 406 13.46 -8.74 -21.47
CA ILE A 406 14.44 -7.66 -21.50
C ILE A 406 15.36 -7.76 -20.27
N THR A 407 16.60 -7.31 -20.41
CA THR A 407 17.54 -7.26 -19.28
C THR A 407 17.35 -5.97 -18.48
N GLN A 408 17.79 -5.98 -17.22
CA GLN A 408 17.78 -4.77 -16.39
C GLN A 408 18.70 -3.70 -16.98
N GLU A 409 19.83 -4.09 -17.59
CA GLU A 409 20.78 -3.21 -18.27
C GLU A 409 20.17 -2.54 -19.50
N GLU A 410 19.45 -3.29 -20.35
CA GLU A 410 18.70 -2.74 -21.50
C GLU A 410 17.69 -1.70 -21.00
N MET A 411 16.98 -2.02 -19.91
CA MET A 411 15.97 -1.14 -19.34
C MET A 411 16.57 0.14 -18.74
N PHE A 412 17.63 0.05 -17.93
CA PHE A 412 18.22 1.22 -17.24
C PHE A 412 19.13 2.09 -18.13
N SER A 413 19.58 1.55 -19.27
CA SER A 413 20.30 2.32 -20.29
C SER A 413 19.37 3.16 -21.17
N ASN A 414 18.07 2.83 -21.25
CA ASN A 414 17.07 3.57 -22.02
C ASN A 414 15.99 4.18 -21.10
N GLU A 415 16.08 5.49 -20.87
CA GLU A 415 15.17 6.21 -19.98
C GLU A 415 13.70 6.14 -20.43
N GLU A 416 13.42 6.08 -21.73
CA GLU A 416 12.06 5.96 -22.26
C GLU A 416 11.48 4.57 -21.95
N LEU A 417 12.25 3.51 -22.21
CA LEU A 417 11.86 2.14 -21.88
C LEU A 417 11.66 1.96 -20.36
N LEU A 418 12.57 2.48 -19.53
CA LEU A 418 12.44 2.45 -18.08
C LEU A 418 11.15 3.15 -17.62
N ARG A 419 10.86 4.34 -18.15
CA ARG A 419 9.63 5.08 -17.84
C ARG A 419 8.39 4.30 -18.25
N GLN A 420 8.36 3.70 -19.44
CA GLN A 420 7.26 2.86 -19.90
C GLN A 420 7.03 1.68 -18.95
N VAL A 421 8.07 0.88 -18.68
CA VAL A 421 7.98 -0.31 -17.82
C VAL A 421 7.54 0.06 -16.40
N TYR A 422 8.19 1.05 -15.79
CA TYR A 422 7.90 1.47 -14.43
C TYR A 422 6.51 2.09 -14.31
N SER A 423 6.07 2.89 -15.30
CA SER A 423 4.72 3.48 -15.29
C SER A 423 3.61 2.43 -15.26
N ILE A 424 3.78 1.31 -15.98
CA ILE A 424 2.82 0.20 -16.01
C ILE A 424 2.77 -0.47 -14.65
N LEU A 425 3.94 -0.78 -14.06
CA LEU A 425 4.05 -1.36 -12.73
C LEU A 425 3.39 -0.47 -11.67
N VAL A 426 3.61 0.85 -11.75
CA VAL A 426 3.00 1.81 -10.82
C VAL A 426 1.49 1.92 -11.03
N SER A 427 1.01 1.85 -12.27
CA SER A 427 -0.42 1.99 -12.58
C SER A 427 -1.28 0.79 -12.14
N ALA A 428 -0.71 -0.41 -12.13
CA ALA A 428 -1.44 -1.65 -11.84
C ALA A 428 -1.46 -2.02 -10.36
N HIS A 429 -0.49 -1.53 -9.57
CA HIS A 429 -0.38 -1.87 -8.15
C HIS A 429 -0.90 -0.74 -7.25
N TYR A 430 -1.65 -1.13 -6.21
CA TYR A 430 -2.31 -0.20 -5.30
C TYR A 430 -1.35 0.51 -4.32
N ARG A 431 -0.15 -0.04 -4.12
CA ARG A 431 0.89 0.51 -3.25
C ARG A 431 2.23 0.36 -3.95
N ASN A 432 2.84 1.49 -4.32
CA ASN A 432 4.20 1.52 -4.85
C ASN A 432 5.04 2.44 -3.98
N SER A 433 6.33 2.17 -3.91
CA SER A 433 7.30 3.04 -3.24
C SER A 433 8.51 3.28 -4.15
N PRO A 434 9.29 4.36 -3.94
CA PRO A 434 10.54 4.58 -4.66
C PRO A 434 11.50 3.40 -4.56
N ASP A 435 11.42 2.64 -3.47
CA ASP A 435 12.25 1.45 -3.26
C ASP A 435 12.01 0.40 -4.35
N ASP A 436 10.81 0.37 -4.95
CA ASP A 436 10.46 -0.55 -6.02
C ASP A 436 11.28 -0.31 -7.30
N LEU A 437 11.73 0.93 -7.53
CA LEU A 437 12.56 1.24 -8.69
C LEU A 437 13.97 0.67 -8.51
N MET A 438 14.51 0.70 -7.29
CA MET A 438 15.76 0.04 -6.94
C MET A 438 15.62 -1.49 -7.02
N VAL A 439 14.51 -2.05 -6.52
CA VAL A 439 14.20 -3.49 -6.69
C VAL A 439 14.18 -3.86 -8.17
N LEU A 440 13.53 -3.05 -9.02
CA LEU A 440 13.46 -3.30 -10.45
C LEU A 440 14.84 -3.32 -11.12
N GLY A 441 15.76 -2.46 -10.70
CA GLY A 441 17.13 -2.37 -11.25
C GLY A 441 18.11 -3.39 -10.69
N ASP A 442 18.05 -3.65 -9.38
CA ASP A 442 19.19 -4.24 -8.66
C ASP A 442 18.90 -5.61 -8.05
N LEU A 443 17.64 -6.06 -8.03
CA LEU A 443 17.28 -7.35 -7.48
C LEU A 443 17.96 -8.49 -8.26
N ALA A 444 18.64 -9.37 -7.52
CA ALA A 444 19.33 -10.52 -8.07
C ALA A 444 18.36 -11.57 -8.62
N PHE A 445 18.79 -12.30 -9.65
CA PHE A 445 18.02 -13.39 -10.29
C PHE A 445 16.60 -12.97 -10.72
N GLN A 446 16.45 -11.69 -11.06
CA GLN A 446 15.24 -11.15 -11.64
C GLN A 446 15.24 -11.34 -13.15
N ARG A 447 14.05 -11.61 -13.69
CA ARG A 447 13.73 -11.57 -15.11
C ARG A 447 12.58 -10.61 -15.35
N VAL A 448 12.63 -9.87 -16.45
CA VAL A 448 11.59 -8.88 -16.81
C VAL A 448 11.06 -9.23 -18.19
N PHE A 449 9.76 -9.48 -18.25
CA PHE A 449 9.03 -9.73 -19.49
C PHE A 449 8.15 -8.53 -19.80
N VAL A 450 8.15 -8.09 -21.05
CA VAL A 450 7.39 -6.92 -21.50
C VAL A 450 6.61 -7.25 -22.76
N GLU A 451 5.42 -6.68 -22.87
CA GLU A 451 4.67 -6.57 -24.12
C GLU A 451 4.76 -5.12 -24.59
N LEU A 452 5.47 -4.89 -25.69
CA LEU A 452 5.79 -3.55 -26.18
C LEU A 452 4.90 -3.13 -27.36
N PRO A 453 4.80 -1.82 -27.64
CA PRO A 453 5.17 -0.70 -26.75
C PRO A 453 4.18 -0.53 -25.60
N GLY A 454 4.66 -0.68 -24.37
CA GLY A 454 3.97 -0.22 -23.17
C GLY A 454 2.64 -0.89 -22.80
N ILE A 455 2.41 -2.17 -23.13
CA ILE A 455 1.12 -2.86 -22.88
C ILE A 455 1.09 -3.60 -21.53
N ALA A 456 2.11 -4.42 -21.27
CA ALA A 456 2.15 -5.28 -20.09
C ALA A 456 3.58 -5.52 -19.60
N VAL A 457 3.74 -5.76 -18.30
CA VAL A 457 5.01 -6.04 -17.65
C VAL A 457 4.87 -7.20 -16.67
N GLY A 458 5.80 -8.14 -16.70
CA GLY A 458 5.92 -9.28 -15.80
C GLY A 458 7.30 -9.27 -15.15
N GLN A 459 7.34 -9.07 -13.83
CA GLN A 459 8.56 -9.14 -13.03
C GLN A 459 8.60 -10.50 -12.34
N VAL A 460 9.63 -11.28 -12.64
CA VAL A 460 9.80 -12.66 -12.18
C VAL A 460 11.11 -12.78 -11.42
N VAL A 461 11.11 -13.59 -10.37
CA VAL A 461 12.32 -13.92 -9.59
C VAL A 461 12.46 -15.43 -9.49
N GLU A 462 13.66 -15.93 -9.69
CA GLU A 462 13.97 -17.34 -9.52
C GLU A 462 14.07 -17.67 -8.03
N GLU A 463 13.47 -18.78 -7.58
CA GLU A 463 13.46 -19.24 -6.18
C GLU A 463 13.70 -20.76 -6.09
N GLY A 464 14.13 -21.23 -4.92
CA GLY A 464 14.34 -22.64 -4.61
C GLY A 464 15.70 -23.19 -5.04
N GLY A 465 15.81 -24.51 -5.13
CA GLY A 465 17.10 -25.19 -5.34
C GLY A 465 18.01 -25.14 -4.10
N LEU A 466 17.39 -25.14 -2.91
CA LEU A 466 18.06 -24.99 -1.63
C LEU A 466 18.77 -26.28 -1.20
N ASP A 467 19.87 -26.13 -0.47
CA ASP A 467 20.55 -27.23 0.20
C ASP A 467 19.89 -27.61 1.54
N GLU A 468 20.38 -28.69 2.16
CA GLU A 468 19.81 -29.20 3.41
C GLU A 468 20.03 -28.25 4.60
N GLU A 469 21.11 -27.47 4.60
CA GLU A 469 21.43 -26.52 5.68
C GLU A 469 20.47 -25.33 5.61
N GLU A 470 20.25 -24.78 4.41
CA GLU A 470 19.28 -23.72 4.13
C GLU A 470 17.85 -24.16 4.48
N ILE A 471 17.44 -25.37 4.08
CA ILE A 471 16.12 -25.92 4.40
C ILE A 471 15.95 -26.06 5.91
N THR A 472 16.96 -26.61 6.60
CA THR A 472 16.95 -26.76 8.06
C THR A 472 16.90 -25.40 8.75
N ALA A 473 17.66 -24.42 8.25
CA ALA A 473 17.63 -23.06 8.73
C ALA A 473 16.24 -22.45 8.58
N ILE A 474 15.56 -22.61 7.45
CA ILE A 474 14.17 -22.12 7.28
C ILE A 474 13.22 -22.80 8.27
N ILE A 475 13.38 -24.10 8.54
CA ILE A 475 12.50 -24.83 9.48
C ILE A 475 12.61 -24.23 10.89
N HIS A 476 13.82 -23.91 11.34
CA HIS A 476 14.09 -23.49 12.71
C HIS A 476 14.18 -21.97 12.91
N SER A 477 14.81 -21.24 11.99
CA SER A 477 14.99 -19.80 12.02
C SER A 477 13.88 -19.04 11.27
N GLU A 478 13.90 -17.71 11.34
CA GLU A 478 13.01 -16.82 10.59
C GLU A 478 13.67 -16.20 9.33
N GLY A 479 14.89 -16.63 9.00
CA GLY A 479 15.65 -16.09 7.87
C GLY A 479 14.96 -16.40 6.53
N ASN A 480 14.80 -15.38 5.69
CA ASN A 480 14.28 -15.48 4.33
C ASN A 480 15.27 -14.87 3.34
N GLU A 481 16.17 -15.69 2.79
CA GLU A 481 17.22 -15.28 1.84
C GLU A 481 16.69 -15.05 0.41
N GLY A 482 15.59 -14.30 0.28
CA GLY A 482 14.97 -14.03 -1.02
C GLY A 482 14.14 -15.18 -1.62
N ASN A 483 13.84 -16.22 -0.83
CA ASN A 483 13.06 -17.40 -1.24
C ASN A 483 11.66 -17.39 -0.61
N LEU A 484 10.79 -16.47 -1.03
CA LEU A 484 9.51 -16.22 -0.35
C LEU A 484 8.58 -17.44 -0.35
N ILE A 485 8.34 -18.05 -1.52
CA ILE A 485 7.42 -19.20 -1.63
C ILE A 485 8.02 -20.42 -0.91
N PRO A 486 9.28 -20.84 -1.19
CA PRO A 486 9.90 -21.93 -0.44
C PRO A 486 9.87 -21.70 1.08
N HIS A 487 10.23 -20.51 1.55
CA HIS A 487 10.19 -20.18 2.97
C HIS A 487 8.79 -20.38 3.57
N ARG A 488 7.74 -19.87 2.92
CA ARG A 488 6.36 -20.00 3.43
C ARG A 488 5.90 -21.46 3.45
N ILE A 489 6.19 -22.22 2.40
CA ILE A 489 5.78 -23.63 2.30
C ILE A 489 6.56 -24.51 3.29
N ILE A 490 7.88 -24.37 3.40
CA ILE A 490 8.70 -25.14 4.33
C ILE A 490 8.32 -24.81 5.78
N LYS A 491 8.25 -23.51 6.13
CA LYS A 491 8.00 -23.09 7.51
C LYS A 491 6.60 -23.43 8.00
N TYR A 492 5.58 -23.09 7.21
CA TYR A 492 4.18 -23.12 7.68
C TYR A 492 3.40 -24.34 7.19
N MET A 493 3.77 -24.94 6.05
CA MET A 493 3.16 -26.19 5.56
C MET A 493 4.00 -27.42 5.88
N ARG A 494 5.21 -27.23 6.45
CA ARG A 494 6.14 -28.31 6.85
C ARG A 494 6.54 -29.24 5.70
N ALA A 495 6.54 -28.73 4.47
CA ALA A 495 6.93 -29.47 3.28
C ALA A 495 8.39 -29.18 2.90
N ALA A 496 9.35 -29.76 3.65
CA ALA A 496 10.79 -29.54 3.48
C ALA A 496 11.29 -29.84 2.04
N ASN A 497 10.81 -30.92 1.43
CA ASN A 497 11.18 -31.33 0.07
C ASN A 497 10.87 -30.27 -1.00
N PHE A 498 9.98 -29.31 -0.72
CA PHE A 498 9.70 -28.21 -1.63
C PHE A 498 10.93 -27.32 -1.86
N GLY A 499 11.80 -27.15 -0.86
CA GLY A 499 12.98 -26.29 -0.97
C GLY A 499 13.97 -26.71 -2.06
N LYS A 500 14.03 -28.02 -2.36
CA LYS A 500 14.90 -28.59 -3.39
C LYS A 500 14.45 -28.28 -4.81
N LEU A 501 13.16 -27.97 -5.00
CA LEU A 501 12.60 -27.66 -6.31
C LEU A 501 13.02 -26.25 -6.74
N LYS A 502 13.30 -26.08 -8.04
CA LYS A 502 13.59 -24.77 -8.63
C LYS A 502 12.31 -24.21 -9.24
N GLY A 503 12.02 -22.93 -9.00
CA GLY A 503 10.83 -22.33 -9.58
C GLY A 503 10.93 -20.84 -9.78
N TRP A 504 9.94 -20.30 -10.46
CA TRP A 504 9.84 -18.88 -10.77
C TRP A 504 8.66 -18.27 -10.04
N ARG A 505 8.92 -17.27 -9.21
CA ARG A 505 7.88 -16.45 -8.62
C ARG A 505 7.61 -15.23 -9.49
N VAL A 506 6.40 -15.15 -10.02
CA VAL A 506 5.89 -13.91 -10.60
C VAL A 506 5.61 -12.93 -9.47
N MET A 507 6.50 -11.96 -9.29
CA MET A 507 6.39 -10.91 -8.27
C MET A 507 5.31 -9.90 -8.61
N ARG A 508 5.30 -9.45 -9.86
CA ARG A 508 4.36 -8.46 -10.37
C ARG A 508 3.93 -8.86 -11.78
N ILE A 509 2.65 -8.69 -12.05
CA ILE A 509 2.10 -8.77 -13.39
C ILE A 509 1.13 -7.61 -13.57
N ALA A 510 1.44 -6.75 -14.52
CA ALA A 510 0.77 -5.48 -14.72
C ALA A 510 0.38 -5.33 -16.18
N VAL A 511 -0.85 -4.86 -16.41
CA VAL A 511 -1.37 -4.51 -17.73
C VAL A 511 -1.97 -3.12 -17.61
N VAL A 512 -1.73 -2.26 -18.62
CA VAL A 512 -2.29 -0.91 -18.66
C VAL A 512 -3.81 -0.96 -18.43
N PRO A 513 -4.39 -0.09 -17.58
CA PRO A 513 -5.79 -0.17 -17.20
C PRO A 513 -6.81 -0.17 -18.35
N SER A 514 -6.51 0.47 -19.49
CA SER A 514 -7.37 0.51 -20.68
C SER A 514 -7.43 -0.83 -21.43
N LEU A 515 -6.40 -1.68 -21.27
CA LEU A 515 -6.26 -2.98 -21.96
C LEU A 515 -6.53 -4.20 -21.05
N GLN A 516 -6.89 -3.96 -19.78
CA GLN A 516 -7.24 -5.03 -18.85
C GLN A 516 -8.48 -5.81 -19.34
N GLY A 517 -8.47 -7.12 -19.10
CA GLY A 517 -9.54 -8.03 -19.52
C GLY A 517 -9.45 -8.50 -20.97
N GLN A 518 -8.51 -8.00 -21.77
CA GLN A 518 -8.34 -8.38 -23.19
C GLN A 518 -7.36 -9.55 -23.42
N GLY A 519 -6.76 -10.10 -22.36
CA GLY A 519 -5.93 -11.31 -22.42
C GLY A 519 -4.41 -11.08 -22.46
N HIS A 520 -3.93 -9.83 -22.46
CA HIS A 520 -2.49 -9.50 -22.42
C HIS A 520 -1.74 -10.13 -21.23
N GLY A 521 -2.30 -10.02 -20.02
CA GLY A 521 -1.71 -10.68 -18.84
C GLY A 521 -1.62 -12.20 -18.97
N SER A 522 -2.60 -12.83 -19.63
CA SER A 522 -2.54 -14.27 -19.94
C SER A 522 -1.50 -14.60 -21.01
N ALA A 523 -1.31 -13.74 -22.01
CA ALA A 523 -0.27 -13.92 -23.03
C ALA A 523 1.13 -13.81 -22.42
N LEU A 524 1.33 -12.84 -21.52
CA LEU A 524 2.55 -12.66 -20.77
C LEU A 524 2.86 -13.88 -19.87
N LEU A 525 1.86 -14.41 -19.15
CA LEU A 525 2.04 -15.63 -18.35
C LEU A 525 2.41 -16.84 -19.22
N ARG A 526 1.77 -17.03 -20.38
CA ARG A 526 2.14 -18.13 -21.30
C ARG A 526 3.61 -18.03 -21.72
N LYS A 527 4.10 -16.83 -22.03
CA LYS A 527 5.50 -16.63 -22.39
C LYS A 527 6.44 -16.98 -21.22
N ILE A 528 6.10 -16.56 -20.01
CA ILE A 528 6.85 -16.92 -18.78
C ILE A 528 6.86 -18.44 -18.57
N GLU A 529 5.72 -19.12 -18.79
CA GLU A 529 5.61 -20.58 -18.71
C GLU A 529 6.48 -21.30 -19.73
N GLU A 530 6.49 -20.83 -20.98
CA GLU A 530 7.32 -21.39 -22.05
C GLU A 530 8.81 -21.26 -21.75
N GLU A 531 9.28 -20.07 -21.37
CA GLU A 531 10.70 -19.86 -21.04
C GLU A 531 11.11 -20.59 -19.76
N GLY A 532 10.22 -20.65 -18.76
CA GLY A 532 10.45 -21.39 -17.52
C GLY A 532 10.59 -22.89 -17.76
N ALA A 533 9.71 -23.47 -18.59
CA ALA A 533 9.82 -24.86 -18.98
C ALA A 533 11.12 -25.17 -19.74
N ARG A 534 11.58 -24.27 -20.63
CA ARG A 534 12.87 -24.40 -21.31
C ARG A 534 14.05 -24.31 -20.34
N ALA A 535 13.94 -23.49 -19.30
CA ALA A 535 14.93 -23.38 -18.24
C ALA A 535 14.94 -24.59 -17.27
N GLY A 536 14.00 -25.53 -17.41
CA GLY A 536 13.96 -26.76 -16.62
C GLY A 536 13.49 -26.56 -15.19
N ILE A 537 12.64 -25.57 -14.93
CA ILE A 537 12.08 -25.32 -13.60
C ILE A 537 10.96 -26.31 -13.25
N ASP A 538 10.73 -26.51 -11.96
CA ASP A 538 9.72 -27.42 -11.41
C ASP A 538 8.36 -26.77 -11.25
N TRP A 539 8.31 -25.46 -11.01
CA TRP A 539 7.06 -24.74 -10.73
C TRP A 539 7.13 -23.26 -11.08
N ILE A 540 5.95 -22.67 -11.34
CA ILE A 540 5.75 -21.23 -11.41
C ILE A 540 4.68 -20.86 -10.41
N GLY A 541 4.84 -19.75 -9.69
CA GLY A 541 3.89 -19.34 -8.66
C GLY A 541 3.85 -17.84 -8.44
N SER A 542 2.92 -17.40 -7.61
CA SER A 542 2.82 -16.00 -7.17
C SER A 542 2.28 -15.92 -5.75
N SER A 543 2.60 -14.83 -5.06
CA SER A 543 2.13 -14.52 -3.70
C SER A 543 1.55 -13.11 -3.68
N PHE A 544 0.27 -12.98 -3.36
CA PHE A 544 -0.47 -11.71 -3.40
C PHE A 544 -1.59 -11.71 -2.34
N VAL A 545 -2.19 -10.56 -2.07
CA VAL A 545 -3.37 -10.47 -1.17
C VAL A 545 -4.55 -11.19 -1.84
N ALA A 546 -5.33 -11.97 -1.09
CA ALA A 546 -6.46 -12.78 -1.57
C ALA A 546 -7.68 -11.97 -2.06
N GLU A 547 -7.47 -11.01 -2.96
CA GLU A 547 -8.49 -10.27 -3.68
C GLU A 547 -9.17 -11.18 -4.72
N VAL A 548 -10.51 -11.14 -4.76
CA VAL A 548 -11.34 -12.04 -5.55
C VAL A 548 -11.02 -11.97 -7.05
N LYS A 549 -10.79 -10.76 -7.58
CA LYS A 549 -10.50 -10.54 -9.01
C LYS A 549 -9.13 -11.07 -9.41
N VAL A 550 -8.10 -10.76 -8.62
CA VAL A 550 -6.72 -11.20 -8.87
C VAL A 550 -6.64 -12.72 -8.76
N LEU A 551 -7.24 -13.30 -7.73
CA LEU A 551 -7.33 -14.75 -7.59
C LEU A 551 -8.01 -15.38 -8.82
N GLY A 552 -9.13 -14.82 -9.28
CA GLY A 552 -9.82 -15.28 -10.48
C GLY A 552 -8.95 -15.28 -11.74
N PHE A 553 -8.08 -14.27 -11.91
CA PHE A 553 -7.11 -14.24 -13.00
C PHE A 553 -6.14 -15.43 -12.95
N TRP A 554 -5.56 -15.73 -11.80
CA TRP A 554 -4.63 -16.85 -11.63
C TRP A 554 -5.31 -18.21 -11.86
N LEU A 555 -6.50 -18.41 -11.29
CA LEU A 555 -7.27 -19.64 -11.47
C LEU A 555 -7.62 -19.88 -12.95
N LYS A 556 -8.03 -18.83 -13.67
CA LYS A 556 -8.33 -18.91 -15.11
C LYS A 556 -7.12 -19.31 -15.96
N ASN A 557 -5.90 -18.98 -15.51
CA ASN A 557 -4.66 -19.37 -16.18
C ASN A 557 -4.11 -20.75 -15.71
N GLY A 558 -4.89 -21.48 -14.91
CA GLY A 558 -4.56 -22.84 -14.47
C GLY A 558 -3.57 -22.91 -13.32
N TYR A 559 -3.50 -21.88 -12.47
CA TYR A 559 -2.75 -21.91 -11.22
C TYR A 559 -3.66 -22.35 -10.08
N THR A 560 -3.13 -23.19 -9.20
CA THR A 560 -3.87 -23.75 -8.06
C THR A 560 -3.42 -23.08 -6.75
N PRO A 561 -4.33 -22.68 -5.86
CA PRO A 561 -3.97 -22.19 -4.53
C PRO A 561 -3.37 -23.32 -3.67
N VAL A 562 -2.22 -23.04 -3.06
CA VAL A 562 -1.46 -24.01 -2.26
C VAL A 562 -1.21 -23.53 -0.82
N TYR A 563 -1.38 -22.23 -0.55
CA TYR A 563 -1.23 -21.67 0.80
C TYR A 563 -2.09 -20.41 0.98
N LEU A 564 -2.64 -20.24 2.19
CA LEU A 564 -3.30 -19.02 2.65
C LEU A 564 -2.77 -18.66 4.04
N ALA A 565 -2.19 -17.46 4.16
CA ALA A 565 -1.62 -16.95 5.39
C ALA A 565 -2.67 -16.90 6.50
N SER A 566 -2.30 -17.31 7.72
CA SER A 566 -3.22 -17.33 8.87
C SER A 566 -3.35 -15.98 9.58
N ARG A 567 -2.46 -15.04 9.28
CA ARG A 567 -2.48 -13.68 9.82
C ARG A 567 -2.63 -12.69 8.69
N LYS A 568 -3.43 -11.65 8.92
CA LYS A 568 -3.51 -10.49 8.06
C LYS A 568 -2.15 -9.82 8.03
N ASN A 569 -1.66 -9.48 6.85
CA ASN A 569 -0.47 -8.66 6.72
C ASN A 569 -0.89 -7.20 6.93
N GLU A 570 -0.44 -6.58 8.03
CA GLU A 570 -0.79 -5.19 8.39
C GLU A 570 -0.38 -4.20 7.29
N GLY A 571 0.77 -4.43 6.63
CA GLY A 571 1.27 -3.60 5.55
C GLY A 571 0.53 -3.77 4.21
N LEU A 572 -0.16 -4.89 3.99
CA LEU A 572 -0.93 -5.13 2.75
C LEU A 572 -2.44 -5.05 2.94
N GLY A 573 -2.92 -4.93 4.18
CA GLY A 573 -4.35 -4.78 4.49
C GLY A 573 -5.19 -6.04 4.28
N GLY A 574 -4.58 -7.21 4.02
CA GLY A 574 -5.30 -8.45 3.71
C GLY A 574 -4.49 -9.72 3.97
N TYR A 575 -5.06 -10.87 3.59
CA TYR A 575 -4.45 -12.19 3.78
C TYR A 575 -3.71 -12.64 2.52
N SER A 576 -2.43 -12.99 2.64
CA SER A 576 -1.65 -13.43 1.48
C SER A 576 -2.02 -14.85 1.06
N VAL A 577 -2.29 -15.06 -0.23
CA VAL A 577 -2.48 -16.35 -0.88
C VAL A 577 -1.28 -16.64 -1.78
N ILE A 578 -0.86 -17.91 -1.81
CA ILE A 578 0.11 -18.40 -2.80
C ILE A 578 -0.62 -19.33 -3.75
N VAL A 579 -0.43 -19.06 -5.04
CA VAL A 579 -0.87 -19.92 -6.15
C VAL A 579 0.35 -20.49 -6.85
N MET A 580 0.20 -21.69 -7.40
CA MET A 580 1.29 -22.44 -8.02
C MET A 580 0.76 -23.26 -9.20
N LYS A 581 1.61 -23.43 -10.21
CA LYS A 581 1.42 -24.36 -11.32
C LYS A 581 2.67 -25.23 -11.44
N GLY A 582 2.50 -26.53 -11.26
CA GLY A 582 3.56 -27.51 -11.39
C GLY A 582 3.95 -27.71 -12.86
N ILE A 583 5.23 -27.54 -13.17
CA ILE A 583 5.81 -27.75 -14.50
C ILE A 583 6.37 -29.17 -14.58
N SER A 584 7.25 -29.53 -13.64
CA SER A 584 7.80 -30.88 -13.55
C SER A 584 6.81 -31.86 -12.91
N LYS A 585 7.11 -33.16 -13.02
CA LYS A 585 6.30 -34.22 -12.40
C LYS A 585 6.23 -34.05 -10.87
N GLU A 586 7.34 -33.69 -10.23
CA GLU A 586 7.38 -33.50 -8.79
C GLU A 586 6.69 -32.19 -8.38
N GLY A 587 6.85 -31.12 -9.17
CA GLY A 587 6.11 -29.87 -8.96
C GLY A 587 4.59 -30.07 -8.96
N LYS A 588 4.05 -30.83 -9.92
CA LYS A 588 2.61 -31.18 -9.99
C LYS A 588 2.15 -32.01 -8.79
N ARG A 589 2.97 -32.95 -8.33
CA ARG A 589 2.67 -33.78 -7.16
C ARG A 589 2.56 -32.93 -5.88
N LEU A 590 3.51 -32.02 -5.66
CA LEU A 590 3.51 -31.15 -4.49
C LEU A 590 2.38 -30.12 -4.57
N GLU A 591 2.10 -29.55 -5.74
CA GLU A 591 0.96 -28.66 -5.96
C GLU A 591 -0.35 -29.31 -5.48
N SER A 592 -0.64 -30.52 -5.95
CA SER A 592 -1.85 -31.26 -5.55
C SER A 592 -1.88 -31.54 -4.05
N SER A 593 -0.75 -31.97 -3.47
CA SER A 593 -0.67 -32.31 -2.04
C SER A 593 -0.89 -31.09 -1.15
N LEU A 594 -0.25 -29.96 -1.48
CA LEU A 594 -0.38 -28.71 -0.73
C LEU A 594 -1.79 -28.12 -0.85
N SER A 595 -2.41 -28.21 -2.04
CA SER A 595 -3.77 -27.72 -2.24
C SER A 595 -4.81 -28.51 -1.42
N ILE A 596 -4.64 -29.83 -1.27
CA ILE A 596 -5.47 -30.65 -0.39
C ILE A 596 -5.33 -30.20 1.08
N LEU A 597 -4.10 -30.03 1.56
CA LEU A 597 -3.84 -29.53 2.92
C LEU A 597 -4.46 -28.15 3.16
N LEU A 598 -4.40 -27.26 2.16
CA LEU A 598 -5.04 -25.96 2.23
C LEU A 598 -6.56 -26.08 2.37
N LYS A 599 -7.21 -26.95 1.58
CA LYS A 599 -8.65 -27.22 1.68
C LYS A 599 -9.02 -27.63 3.11
N GLU A 600 -8.34 -28.63 3.66
CA GLU A 600 -8.62 -29.13 5.01
C GLU A 600 -8.49 -28.03 6.05
N LYS A 601 -7.42 -27.23 5.98
CA LYS A 601 -7.20 -26.11 6.89
C LYS A 601 -8.34 -25.09 6.82
N ILE A 602 -8.77 -24.70 5.62
CA ILE A 602 -9.87 -23.73 5.44
C ILE A 602 -11.17 -24.29 6.03
N LEU A 603 -11.56 -25.52 5.67
CA LEU A 603 -12.82 -26.11 6.14
C LEU A 603 -12.84 -26.29 7.67
N ARG A 604 -11.70 -26.61 8.29
CA ARG A 604 -11.64 -26.85 9.74
C ARG A 604 -11.56 -25.58 10.58
N THR A 605 -10.92 -24.51 10.08
CA THR A 605 -10.50 -23.37 10.92
C THR A 605 -11.07 -22.02 10.52
N SER A 606 -11.97 -21.96 9.53
CA SER A 606 -12.48 -20.68 9.00
C SER A 606 -13.15 -19.76 10.02
N HIS A 607 -13.83 -20.30 11.02
CA HIS A 607 -14.49 -19.52 12.09
C HIS A 607 -13.49 -18.77 12.97
N GLN A 608 -12.24 -19.26 13.06
CA GLN A 608 -11.21 -18.69 13.92
C GLN A 608 -10.15 -17.93 13.12
N VAL A 609 -9.59 -18.57 12.09
CA VAL A 609 -8.41 -18.06 11.37
C VAL A 609 -8.81 -17.18 10.20
N TYR A 610 -9.84 -17.59 9.47
CA TYR A 610 -10.27 -16.93 8.24
C TYR A 610 -11.60 -16.19 8.39
N PHE A 611 -11.95 -15.78 9.62
CA PHE A 611 -13.18 -15.07 9.91
C PHE A 611 -13.28 -13.76 9.11
N ASN A 612 -12.19 -13.01 8.98
CA ASN A 612 -12.19 -11.72 8.28
C ASN A 612 -11.87 -11.82 6.78
N VAL A 613 -11.63 -13.02 6.23
CA VAL A 613 -11.37 -13.20 4.80
C VAL A 613 -12.68 -13.08 4.03
N ASN A 614 -12.62 -12.42 2.86
CA ASN A 614 -13.75 -12.33 1.94
C ASN A 614 -14.28 -13.74 1.60
N PRO A 615 -15.56 -14.05 1.87
CA PRO A 615 -16.14 -15.36 1.62
C PRO A 615 -16.00 -15.81 0.16
N LEU A 616 -16.11 -14.90 -0.80
CA LEU A 616 -15.96 -15.21 -2.23
C LEU A 616 -14.54 -15.69 -2.57
N ALA A 617 -13.52 -15.14 -1.91
CA ALA A 617 -12.15 -15.58 -2.10
C ALA A 617 -11.94 -17.01 -1.59
N LEU A 618 -12.52 -17.34 -0.42
CA LEU A 618 -12.45 -18.69 0.14
C LEU A 618 -13.18 -19.71 -0.74
N ILE A 619 -14.36 -19.36 -1.28
CA ILE A 619 -15.06 -20.22 -2.22
C ILE A 619 -14.22 -20.47 -3.47
N LYS A 620 -13.66 -19.43 -4.09
CA LYS A 620 -12.78 -19.59 -5.26
C LYS A 620 -11.58 -20.50 -4.97
N ILE A 621 -10.97 -20.37 -3.78
CA ILE A 621 -9.89 -21.27 -3.35
C ILE A 621 -10.38 -22.71 -3.26
N LEU A 622 -11.47 -22.96 -2.53
CA LEU A 622 -12.02 -24.30 -2.32
C LEU A 622 -12.44 -24.95 -3.64
N MET A 623 -13.07 -24.19 -4.54
CA MET A 623 -13.50 -24.69 -5.84
C MET A 623 -12.31 -25.05 -6.75
N ALA A 624 -11.16 -24.42 -6.58
CA ALA A 624 -9.94 -24.70 -7.36
C ALA A 624 -9.12 -25.90 -6.86
N THR A 625 -9.36 -26.38 -5.63
CA THR A 625 -8.61 -27.52 -5.06
C THR A 625 -9.00 -28.85 -5.74
N PRO A 626 -8.23 -29.95 -5.58
CA PRO A 626 -8.62 -31.27 -6.06
C PRO A 626 -9.93 -31.78 -5.43
N SER A 627 -10.68 -32.67 -6.10
CA SER A 627 -11.85 -33.33 -5.52
C SER A 627 -11.46 -34.60 -4.76
N LEU A 628 -12.12 -34.83 -3.61
CA LEU A 628 -11.90 -36.00 -2.76
C LEU A 628 -13.27 -36.53 -2.32
N GLY A 629 -13.48 -37.83 -2.44
CA GLY A 629 -14.72 -38.46 -1.97
C GLY A 629 -14.77 -38.50 -0.44
N ILE A 630 -15.92 -38.18 0.13
CA ILE A 630 -16.18 -38.38 1.56
C ILE A 630 -17.50 -39.14 1.76
N GLY A 631 -17.69 -39.70 2.96
CA GLY A 631 -18.87 -40.52 3.26
C GLY A 631 -20.22 -39.79 3.08
N ASP A 632 -21.30 -40.56 3.08
CA ASP A 632 -22.65 -40.03 2.96
C ASP A 632 -23.18 -39.47 4.28
N LEU A 633 -24.17 -38.59 4.15
CA LEU A 633 -24.84 -37.91 5.25
C LEU A 633 -25.91 -38.83 5.83
N ALA A 634 -25.92 -39.00 7.16
CA ALA A 634 -26.93 -39.80 7.84
C ALA A 634 -28.35 -39.23 7.64
N GLU A 635 -29.36 -40.11 7.67
CA GLU A 635 -30.75 -39.77 7.41
C GLU A 635 -31.30 -38.66 8.33
N ILE A 636 -30.93 -38.69 9.62
CA ILE A 636 -31.35 -37.67 10.60
C ILE A 636 -30.89 -36.26 10.21
N HIS A 637 -29.70 -36.13 9.61
CA HIS A 637 -29.19 -34.84 9.16
C HIS A 637 -29.94 -34.37 7.91
N ARG A 638 -30.27 -35.29 6.98
CA ARG A 638 -31.11 -34.97 5.82
C ARG A 638 -32.48 -34.44 6.25
N ALA A 639 -33.12 -35.09 7.21
CA ALA A 639 -34.41 -34.67 7.76
C ALA A 639 -34.36 -33.26 8.39
N LYS A 640 -33.30 -32.95 9.15
CA LYS A 640 -33.10 -31.60 9.73
C LYS A 640 -32.93 -30.53 8.65
N ILE A 641 -32.18 -30.82 7.59
CA ILE A 641 -31.97 -29.87 6.50
C ILE A 641 -33.29 -29.60 5.77
N LEU A 642 -34.09 -30.64 5.50
CA LEU A 642 -35.42 -30.50 4.91
C LEU A 642 -36.35 -29.62 5.78
N ALA A 643 -36.42 -29.88 7.08
CA ALA A 643 -37.23 -29.08 8.01
C ALA A 643 -36.80 -27.60 8.00
N TYR A 644 -35.49 -27.31 7.88
CA TYR A 644 -35.00 -25.93 7.74
C TYR A 644 -35.42 -25.29 6.41
N LEU A 645 -35.27 -26.01 5.29
CA LEU A 645 -35.66 -25.51 3.98
C LEU A 645 -37.16 -25.20 3.91
N ASN A 646 -38.00 -26.04 4.54
CA ASN A 646 -39.44 -25.85 4.66
C ASN A 646 -39.86 -24.78 5.68
N GLY A 647 -38.91 -24.15 6.38
CA GLY A 647 -39.19 -23.11 7.37
C GLY A 647 -39.77 -23.61 8.70
N GLU A 648 -39.74 -24.91 8.95
CA GLU A 648 -40.25 -25.53 10.18
C GLU A 648 -39.32 -25.27 11.37
N ILE A 649 -38.01 -25.17 11.12
CA ILE A 649 -36.98 -24.89 12.12
C ILE A 649 -36.03 -23.79 11.67
N ALA A 650 -35.42 -23.09 12.63
CA ALA A 650 -34.42 -22.06 12.36
C ALA A 650 -33.07 -22.67 11.94
N PHE A 651 -32.27 -21.90 11.20
CA PHE A 651 -30.91 -22.29 10.77
C PHE A 651 -30.07 -22.87 11.91
N ASN A 652 -30.11 -22.23 13.09
CA ASN A 652 -29.28 -22.63 14.23
C ASN A 652 -29.56 -24.08 14.68
N THR A 653 -30.80 -24.55 14.55
CA THR A 653 -31.23 -25.91 14.91
C THR A 653 -30.78 -26.97 13.90
N ALA A 654 -30.51 -26.58 12.65
CA ALA A 654 -30.02 -27.46 11.59
C ALA A 654 -28.53 -27.25 11.26
N SER A 655 -27.84 -26.36 11.98
CA SER A 655 -26.53 -25.82 11.60
C SER A 655 -25.45 -26.88 11.45
N GLU A 656 -25.42 -27.90 12.30
CA GLU A 656 -24.51 -29.04 12.23
C GLU A 656 -24.78 -29.90 10.99
N SER A 657 -26.06 -30.08 10.65
CA SER A 657 -26.47 -30.90 9.50
C SER A 657 -26.12 -30.18 8.18
N ILE A 658 -26.39 -28.87 8.13
CA ILE A 658 -26.03 -28.01 7.00
C ILE A 658 -24.50 -27.95 6.84
N HIS A 659 -23.75 -27.86 7.94
CA HIS A 659 -22.29 -27.88 7.91
C HIS A 659 -21.75 -29.17 7.27
N LEU A 660 -22.26 -30.34 7.68
CA LEU A 660 -21.86 -31.63 7.11
C LEU A 660 -22.18 -31.76 5.61
N LEU A 661 -23.37 -31.30 5.18
CA LEU A 661 -23.73 -31.27 3.76
C LEU A 661 -22.79 -30.36 2.96
N ALA A 662 -22.53 -29.17 3.47
CA ALA A 662 -21.65 -28.20 2.82
C ALA A 662 -20.19 -28.69 2.79
N GLU A 663 -19.72 -29.37 3.85
CA GLU A 663 -18.41 -30.02 3.88
C GLU A 663 -18.29 -31.06 2.76
N LYS A 664 -19.27 -31.97 2.64
CA LYS A 664 -19.32 -32.94 1.53
C LYS A 664 -19.22 -32.28 0.17
N TYR A 665 -20.00 -31.24 -0.04
CA TYR A 665 -19.94 -30.47 -1.27
C TYR A 665 -18.55 -29.87 -1.55
N PHE A 666 -17.89 -29.23 -0.57
CA PHE A 666 -16.56 -28.62 -0.81
C PHE A 666 -15.44 -29.66 -1.00
N TYR A 667 -15.61 -30.87 -0.49
CA TYR A 667 -14.69 -31.97 -0.78
C TYR A 667 -14.84 -32.50 -2.21
N GLU A 668 -16.07 -32.74 -2.68
CA GLU A 668 -16.34 -33.43 -3.94
C GLU A 668 -16.61 -32.50 -5.14
N LYS A 669 -17.31 -31.38 -4.90
CA LYS A 669 -17.72 -30.36 -5.88
C LYS A 669 -18.39 -30.94 -7.15
N PRO A 670 -19.44 -31.76 -7.00
CA PRO A 670 -19.93 -32.56 -8.11
C PRO A 670 -20.80 -31.79 -9.11
N ILE A 671 -21.34 -30.64 -8.69
CA ILE A 671 -22.17 -29.76 -9.51
C ILE A 671 -21.69 -28.32 -9.39
N ASN A 672 -22.06 -27.50 -10.37
CA ASN A 672 -21.83 -26.07 -10.29
C ASN A 672 -22.96 -25.38 -9.51
N VAL A 673 -22.60 -24.66 -8.46
CA VAL A 673 -23.50 -23.80 -7.68
C VAL A 673 -22.96 -22.37 -7.77
N ASP A 674 -23.88 -21.40 -7.88
CA ASP A 674 -23.54 -19.98 -7.93
C ASP A 674 -22.62 -19.56 -6.77
N GLU A 675 -21.58 -18.77 -7.09
CA GLU A 675 -20.53 -18.40 -6.14
C GLU A 675 -21.06 -17.61 -4.95
N VAL A 676 -22.04 -16.72 -5.18
CA VAL A 676 -22.65 -15.90 -4.12
C VAL A 676 -23.48 -16.75 -3.18
N SER A 677 -24.18 -17.75 -3.73
CA SER A 677 -24.96 -18.74 -2.95
C SER A 677 -24.05 -19.61 -2.09
N LEU A 678 -22.95 -20.12 -2.63
CA LEU A 678 -21.93 -20.83 -1.87
C LEU A 678 -21.26 -19.95 -0.82
N ALA A 679 -20.94 -18.70 -1.16
CA ALA A 679 -20.32 -17.76 -0.24
C ALA A 679 -21.26 -17.39 0.92
N SER A 680 -22.56 -17.30 0.66
CA SER A 680 -23.59 -17.09 1.68
C SER A 680 -23.68 -18.28 2.64
N LEU A 681 -23.74 -19.50 2.10
CA LEU A 681 -23.70 -20.75 2.87
C LEU A 681 -22.42 -20.86 3.71
N PHE A 682 -21.27 -20.57 3.11
CA PHE A 682 -19.96 -20.68 3.75
C PHE A 682 -19.75 -19.65 4.86
N SER A 683 -20.18 -18.41 4.63
CA SER A 683 -20.11 -17.32 5.61
C SER A 683 -20.80 -17.72 6.91
N ARG A 684 -21.96 -18.38 6.81
CA ARG A 684 -22.73 -18.81 7.96
C ARG A 684 -22.18 -20.10 8.57
N SER A 685 -21.94 -21.13 7.76
CA SER A 685 -21.68 -22.50 8.24
C SER A 685 -20.23 -22.74 8.64
N PHE A 686 -19.26 -22.03 8.03
CA PHE A 686 -17.83 -22.23 8.28
C PHE A 686 -17.16 -21.03 8.94
N GLN A 687 -17.54 -19.81 8.56
CA GLN A 687 -16.97 -18.61 9.17
C GLN A 687 -17.76 -18.12 10.40
N GLY A 688 -18.96 -18.64 10.67
CA GLY A 688 -19.75 -18.24 11.83
C GLY A 688 -20.27 -16.80 11.81
N LYS A 689 -20.31 -16.15 10.64
CA LYS A 689 -20.86 -14.78 10.52
C LYS A 689 -22.37 -14.76 10.75
N SER A 690 -22.88 -13.65 11.29
CA SER A 690 -24.32 -13.35 11.18
C SER A 690 -24.72 -13.05 9.73
N TRP A 691 -26.00 -13.17 9.39
CA TRP A 691 -26.53 -12.74 8.09
C TRP A 691 -26.19 -11.28 7.75
N TYR A 692 -26.22 -10.38 8.74
CA TYR A 692 -25.84 -8.97 8.57
C TYR A 692 -24.38 -8.80 8.14
N HIS A 693 -23.44 -9.30 8.94
CA HIS A 693 -22.01 -9.26 8.61
C HIS A 693 -21.70 -9.95 7.27
N ALA A 694 -22.31 -11.10 6.97
CA ALA A 694 -22.17 -11.74 5.66
C ALA A 694 -22.66 -10.83 4.52
N GLY A 695 -23.78 -10.13 4.73
CA GLY A 695 -24.34 -9.16 3.78
C GLY A 695 -23.40 -8.00 3.49
N ILE A 696 -22.69 -7.46 4.49
CA ILE A 696 -21.70 -6.38 4.29
C ILE A 696 -20.59 -6.82 3.32
N TYR A 697 -20.03 -8.02 3.53
CA TYR A 697 -18.98 -8.57 2.67
C TYR A 697 -19.49 -8.85 1.26
N LEU A 698 -20.69 -9.42 1.13
CA LEU A 698 -21.27 -9.82 -0.16
C LEU A 698 -21.94 -8.67 -0.90
N GLY A 699 -22.20 -7.54 -0.24
CA GLY A 699 -22.96 -6.43 -0.82
C GLY A 699 -24.46 -6.72 -0.93
N LEU A 700 -24.99 -7.51 -0.01
CA LEU A 700 -26.37 -8.00 0.01
C LEU A 700 -27.06 -7.62 1.32
N LYS A 701 -28.39 -7.54 1.30
CA LYS A 701 -29.20 -7.42 2.52
C LYS A 701 -29.18 -8.75 3.29
N PRO A 702 -29.34 -8.73 4.63
CA PRO A 702 -29.30 -9.95 5.44
C PRO A 702 -30.26 -11.05 4.96
N ARG A 703 -31.47 -10.66 4.55
CA ARG A 703 -32.49 -11.59 4.02
C ARG A 703 -32.07 -12.23 2.69
N GLU A 704 -31.46 -11.45 1.79
CA GLU A 704 -30.97 -11.96 0.50
C GLU A 704 -29.84 -12.98 0.70
N VAL A 705 -28.98 -12.77 1.71
CA VAL A 705 -27.93 -13.75 2.06
C VAL A 705 -28.55 -15.07 2.54
N GLU A 706 -29.57 -15.00 3.39
CA GLU A 706 -30.26 -16.20 3.88
C GLU A 706 -30.95 -16.96 2.74
N GLU A 707 -31.66 -16.25 1.85
CA GLU A 707 -32.30 -16.83 0.66
C GLU A 707 -31.26 -17.51 -0.26
N LYS A 708 -30.13 -16.84 -0.53
CA LYS A 708 -29.03 -17.40 -1.32
C LYS A 708 -28.37 -18.62 -0.67
N ALA A 709 -28.25 -18.64 0.66
CA ALA A 709 -27.77 -19.81 1.37
C ALA A 709 -28.75 -20.99 1.25
N LYS A 710 -30.07 -20.75 1.35
CA LYS A 710 -31.10 -21.77 1.14
C LYS A 710 -31.08 -22.32 -0.29
N GLU A 711 -30.91 -21.47 -1.29
CA GLU A 711 -30.75 -21.90 -2.70
C GLU A 711 -29.57 -22.88 -2.87
N ALA A 712 -28.41 -22.58 -2.26
CA ALA A 712 -27.26 -23.46 -2.29
C ALA A 712 -27.54 -24.80 -1.59
N ILE A 713 -28.11 -24.75 -0.38
CA ILE A 713 -28.43 -25.95 0.41
C ILE A 713 -29.40 -26.86 -0.35
N SER A 714 -30.47 -26.29 -0.91
CA SER A 714 -31.49 -27.05 -1.66
C SER A 714 -30.89 -27.74 -2.88
N LYS A 715 -30.07 -27.04 -3.66
CA LYS A 715 -29.41 -27.62 -4.86
C LYS A 715 -28.44 -28.73 -4.49
N ILE A 716 -27.62 -28.52 -3.46
CA ILE A 716 -26.64 -29.50 -3.01
C ILE A 716 -27.35 -30.74 -2.45
N LEU A 717 -28.38 -30.55 -1.63
CA LEU A 717 -29.14 -31.65 -1.04
C LEU A 717 -29.83 -32.50 -2.12
N SER A 718 -30.51 -31.86 -3.07
CA SER A 718 -31.23 -32.55 -4.14
C SER A 718 -30.30 -33.34 -5.06
N TYR A 719 -29.08 -32.85 -5.30
CA TYR A 719 -28.09 -33.58 -6.08
C TYR A 719 -27.63 -34.87 -5.39
N TYR A 720 -27.29 -34.79 -4.10
CA TYR A 720 -26.82 -35.96 -3.35
C TYR A 720 -27.95 -36.93 -2.98
N TYR A 721 -29.16 -36.41 -2.79
CA TYR A 721 -30.32 -37.13 -2.30
C TYR A 721 -31.56 -36.73 -3.12
N PRO A 722 -31.72 -37.21 -4.36
CA PRO A 722 -32.83 -36.82 -5.24
C PRO A 722 -34.21 -37.07 -4.65
N GLU A 723 -34.35 -38.03 -3.72
CA GLU A 723 -35.59 -38.30 -2.98
C GLU A 723 -36.07 -37.16 -2.08
N THR A 724 -35.26 -36.10 -1.94
CA THR A 724 -35.57 -34.90 -1.18
C THR A 724 -36.16 -33.78 -2.04
N GLU A 725 -36.05 -33.85 -3.37
CA GLU A 725 -36.44 -32.77 -4.30
C GLU A 725 -37.94 -32.43 -4.19
N ASP A 726 -38.81 -33.44 -4.19
CA ASP A 726 -40.27 -33.29 -4.06
C ASP A 726 -40.74 -32.86 -2.65
N LYS A 727 -39.83 -32.77 -1.68
CA LYS A 727 -40.13 -32.50 -0.26
C LYS A 727 -39.76 -31.08 0.18
N VAL A 728 -39.19 -30.26 -0.71
CA VAL A 728 -38.83 -28.87 -0.43
C VAL A 728 -39.91 -27.93 -0.97
N ASN A 729 -40.59 -27.22 -0.06
CA ASN A 729 -41.51 -26.13 -0.41
C ASN A 729 -40.74 -24.79 -0.34
N LEU A 730 -40.09 -24.39 -1.43
CA LEU A 730 -39.35 -23.12 -1.52
C LEU A 730 -40.25 -21.89 -1.58
#